data_AF-A0A6A1WVM1-F1
#
_entry.id   AF-A0A6A1WVM1-F1
#
_cell.length_a   1.000
_cell.length_b   1.000
_cell.length_c   1.000
_cell.angle_alpha   90.00
_cell.angle_beta   90.00
_cell.angle_gamma   90.00
#
_symmetry.space_group_name_H-M   'P 1'
#
loop_
_entity.id
_entity.type
_entity.pdbx_description
1 polymer ?
#
loop_
_entity_poly.entity_id
_entity_poly.type
_entity_poly.pdbx_seq_one_letter_code
_entity_poly.pdbx_strand_id
1 'polypeptide(L)'
;MERLGGAICGTCAFVGINIGTDVSNLPPASDIVAILKAHQIANVRLYDADSHMLKALSNSGIEVMVGVLNEEVLAIGESASAAAAWVNKNVAAFLPSTNITAIAVGSEVLTSIPNAAPVLVSAMNYLHKALVAANLNYLVKVSTPQSMDMIPRSFPPSTATFNSSWNSTIYQLLQFLRNTNSYYMLNAYPYYGYTKGDGIFPLDYALFRPLPSVKQIVDPNTLFHYNSMFDAMVDATYYSIEAFNFSGIPIVVTETGWPWFGGAHEPDATVENADTFTDNLIKRVLNNSGPPSQPSIPINTYIYELFNEDRRPGPVSEENWGVLFTNGSAVYPLSLSTSDRITDNSSGVFCVAKSGADSDKLQEGINWACGQGQANCTAIQPGQPCYNPNNVENHASYAFNDYYQKMHSVGGTCDFSGTAMTTTVDPRTPYEGGVYFLDITFPTDYPFKPPKVVFKTRIYHCNVDTAGNLGLDILEDCWSPALTITKVLLAIRAIFTNPDPSDHPHIPGIARLYLADRAKHDEMAAEWRRRFAKYQSKHTNLGRLMEKYGSKLFGASYKDPITSFTLLQKFSVQHPEDYWSIVLKELSVSFREAPKCILDTTDKSKHGGTWFPGSTMNIAECCLLPTSHPRKEDSSLAVVWRDEGSDDSDINHMTLRELREQVMLVANALDEIFSKGDAIAIDMPMTVTAVIIYLAIVLAGFVVVSIADSFVAKEIATRLRVSKAKGIFTQDFILRGGRKVPLYSRVVEAAPLKAIVLPAIGRNVGIQLREQDLSWKYFLSSARCQPRSNNYIPVYQPVESVTNILFSSGTTGEPKAIPWTQLSPIRGAADSWAHIDVQTGDVFCWPTNLGWVMGPILLYSSFLVGATLALYHGSPLGRGFGKFVQDAGVTVLGTVPSLVKAWKNTRCMEGLDWTRIRSFASTGEVSNVDDDLWLSSRAYYQPIIECCGGTELASSYIQGNPLQPQVFGAFSSASLTTGFVILDEYGIPYPDDQACIGEVGLFPIYMGATDRLLNADHEEVYFKGMPMYKGMHLRRHGDIIKRAVGGYLIVQGRADDTMNLGGIKTSSIEIERVCDLADESISETCAVSVAPVNGGPEQLVMFVVLKKGFNAEPEKLKSIFSRAIQSNLNPLFKVNHVKIVPEFPRTASNKLLRRVLRDQMKLEISVRSRI
;
A
#
# COMPACT_ATOMS: atom_id res chain seq x y z
N MET A 1 -11.60 47.06 -41.75
CA MET A 1 -12.38 46.26 -42.72
C MET A 1 -11.92 44.83 -42.60
N GLU A 2 -12.77 44.03 -41.99
CA GLU A 2 -12.54 42.64 -41.58
C GLU A 2 -12.40 41.71 -42.80
N ARG A 3 -11.39 40.83 -42.78
CA ARG A 3 -11.53 39.48 -43.33
C ARG A 3 -11.26 38.51 -42.19
N LEU A 4 -12.29 37.74 -41.90
CA LEU A 4 -12.39 36.72 -40.87
C LEU A 4 -11.17 35.80 -40.84
N GLY A 5 -10.53 35.72 -39.67
CA GLY A 5 -9.62 34.63 -39.33
C GLY A 5 -10.45 33.35 -39.20
N GLY A 6 -10.26 32.44 -40.14
CA GLY A 6 -10.87 31.12 -40.12
C GLY A 6 -10.35 30.33 -38.93
N ALA A 7 -11.25 29.99 -38.02
CA ALA A 7 -11.10 28.82 -37.16
C ALA A 7 -10.83 27.60 -38.05
N ILE A 8 -9.92 26.72 -37.62
CA ILE A 8 -9.73 25.40 -38.25
C ILE A 8 -11.06 24.66 -38.05
N CYS A 9 -11.87 24.65 -39.10
CA CYS A 9 -13.00 23.74 -39.25
C CYS A 9 -12.41 22.33 -39.22
N GLY A 10 -12.79 21.52 -38.23
CA GLY A 10 -12.27 20.17 -38.05
C GLY A 10 -12.48 19.34 -39.31
N THR A 11 -11.40 18.99 -39.99
CA THR A 11 -11.41 17.97 -41.04
C THR A 11 -11.77 16.63 -40.39
N CYS A 12 -12.77 15.96 -40.95
CA CYS A 12 -13.15 14.61 -40.55
C CYS A 12 -11.93 13.67 -40.68
N ALA A 13 -11.76 12.70 -39.78
CA ALA A 13 -10.73 11.68 -39.91
C ALA A 13 -10.80 10.99 -41.28
N PHE A 14 -9.65 10.67 -41.85
CA PHE A 14 -9.54 9.99 -43.13
C PHE A 14 -8.78 8.67 -43.04
N VAL A 15 -9.07 7.80 -44.00
CA VAL A 15 -8.29 6.59 -44.29
C VAL A 15 -7.56 6.79 -45.62
N GLY A 16 -6.24 6.73 -45.58
CA GLY A 16 -5.36 6.75 -46.75
C GLY A 16 -4.75 5.37 -47.04
N ILE A 17 -3.89 5.29 -48.05
CA ILE A 17 -3.17 4.05 -48.40
C ILE A 17 -1.73 4.34 -48.79
N ASN A 18 -0.78 3.44 -48.46
CA ASN A 18 0.58 3.56 -48.99
C ASN A 18 0.72 2.83 -50.33
N ILE A 19 1.61 3.34 -51.17
CA ILE A 19 2.00 2.74 -52.45
C ILE A 19 3.48 2.38 -52.36
N GLY A 20 3.76 1.08 -52.23
CA GLY A 20 5.11 0.55 -52.31
C GLY A 20 5.55 0.20 -53.71
N THR A 21 6.84 -0.12 -53.83
CA THR A 21 7.53 -0.28 -55.12
C THR A 21 8.22 -1.65 -55.27
N ASP A 22 8.24 -2.50 -54.24
CA ASP A 22 8.77 -3.87 -54.30
C ASP A 22 7.78 -4.85 -54.94
N VAL A 23 7.26 -4.46 -56.11
CA VAL A 23 6.26 -5.20 -56.89
C VAL A 23 6.84 -5.63 -58.24
N SER A 24 6.65 -6.88 -58.64
CA SER A 24 7.25 -7.42 -59.87
C SER A 24 6.65 -6.86 -61.17
N ASN A 25 5.36 -6.54 -61.16
CA ASN A 25 4.60 -6.01 -62.30
C ASN A 25 3.76 -4.79 -61.90
N LEU A 26 4.42 -3.72 -61.46
CA LEU A 26 3.73 -2.50 -61.05
C LEU A 26 3.01 -1.82 -62.25
N PRO A 27 1.72 -1.46 -62.13
CA PRO A 27 1.00 -0.75 -63.19
C PRO A 27 1.60 0.63 -63.48
N PRO A 28 1.39 1.19 -64.68
CA PRO A 28 1.76 2.57 -64.99
C PRO A 28 1.15 3.57 -64.00
N ALA A 29 1.87 4.64 -63.67
CA ALA A 29 1.42 5.64 -62.69
C ALA A 29 0.04 6.26 -63.01
N SER A 30 -0.31 6.41 -64.30
CA SER A 30 -1.64 6.87 -64.72
C SER A 30 -2.77 5.92 -64.32
N ASP A 31 -2.50 4.62 -64.38
CA ASP A 31 -3.47 3.56 -64.12
C ASP A 31 -3.65 3.42 -62.60
N ILE A 32 -2.57 3.57 -61.83
CA ILE A 32 -2.61 3.66 -60.37
C ILE A 32 -3.50 4.83 -59.93
N VAL A 33 -3.35 6.02 -60.54
CA VAL A 33 -4.23 7.17 -60.24
C VAL A 33 -5.69 6.90 -60.64
N ALA A 34 -5.94 6.19 -61.73
CA ALA A 34 -7.29 5.79 -62.12
C ALA A 34 -7.90 4.81 -61.10
N ILE A 35 -7.13 3.85 -60.59
CA ILE A 35 -7.53 2.91 -59.55
C ILE A 35 -7.87 3.65 -58.25
N LEU A 36 -7.00 4.55 -57.80
CA LEU A 36 -7.23 5.36 -56.59
C LEU A 36 -8.55 6.15 -56.69
N LYS A 37 -8.82 6.78 -57.84
CA LYS A 37 -10.08 7.50 -58.08
C LYS A 37 -11.30 6.57 -58.12
N ALA A 38 -11.17 5.40 -58.74
CA ALA A 38 -12.25 4.42 -58.82
C ALA A 38 -12.67 3.93 -57.43
N HIS A 39 -11.71 3.79 -56.51
CA HIS A 39 -11.95 3.41 -55.11
C HIS A 39 -12.16 4.60 -54.16
N GLN A 40 -12.27 5.83 -54.67
CA GLN A 40 -12.48 7.06 -53.89
C GLN A 40 -11.40 7.31 -52.82
N ILE A 41 -10.17 6.89 -53.08
CA ILE A 41 -9.04 7.10 -52.19
C ILE A 41 -8.53 8.54 -52.38
N ALA A 42 -8.63 9.35 -51.32
CA ALA A 42 -8.28 10.76 -51.36
C ALA A 42 -6.90 11.08 -50.75
N ASN A 43 -6.26 10.13 -50.05
CA ASN A 43 -5.00 10.34 -49.34
C ASN A 43 -4.04 9.18 -49.65
N VAL A 44 -2.81 9.51 -50.05
CA VAL A 44 -1.79 8.53 -50.43
C VAL A 44 -0.46 8.88 -49.78
N ARG A 45 0.26 7.86 -49.33
CA ARG A 45 1.68 7.98 -48.96
C ARG A 45 2.56 7.22 -49.95
N LEU A 46 3.61 7.89 -50.42
CA LEU A 46 4.66 7.33 -51.25
C LEU A 46 5.90 7.15 -50.38
N TYR A 47 6.57 6.00 -50.47
CA TYR A 47 7.82 5.74 -49.73
C TYR A 47 9.02 6.53 -50.29
N ASP A 48 8.93 6.98 -51.53
CA ASP A 48 9.93 7.81 -52.20
C ASP A 48 9.29 9.06 -52.85
N ALA A 49 10.13 9.83 -53.53
CA ALA A 49 9.71 10.98 -54.33
C ALA A 49 9.74 10.68 -55.84
N ASP A 50 9.14 9.56 -56.28
CA ASP A 50 9.11 9.19 -57.69
C ASP A 50 8.43 10.28 -58.56
N SER A 51 9.20 10.80 -59.51
CA SER A 51 8.75 11.93 -60.33
C SER A 51 7.65 11.55 -61.34
N HIS A 52 7.50 10.26 -61.69
CA HIS A 52 6.44 9.81 -62.59
C HIS A 52 5.11 9.73 -61.84
N MET A 53 5.11 9.21 -60.62
CA MET A 53 3.95 9.14 -59.73
C MET A 53 3.47 10.54 -59.33
N LEU A 54 4.38 11.42 -58.90
CA LEU A 54 4.04 12.80 -58.57
C LEU A 54 3.42 13.55 -59.76
N LYS A 55 3.95 13.36 -60.99
CA LYS A 55 3.32 13.93 -62.20
C LYS A 55 1.94 13.36 -62.48
N ALA A 56 1.74 12.06 -62.30
CA ALA A 56 0.45 11.41 -62.54
C ALA A 56 -0.62 11.90 -61.54
N LEU A 57 -0.23 12.21 -60.30
CA LEU A 57 -1.11 12.74 -59.26
C LEU A 57 -1.48 14.23 -59.45
N SER A 58 -0.87 14.91 -60.43
CA SER A 58 -1.17 16.31 -60.73
C SER A 58 -2.65 16.53 -61.05
N ASN A 59 -3.26 17.53 -60.40
CA ASN A 59 -4.68 17.91 -60.52
C ASN A 59 -5.66 16.74 -60.27
N SER A 60 -5.22 15.69 -59.55
CA SER A 60 -6.07 14.54 -59.22
C SER A 60 -7.04 14.83 -58.08
N GLY A 61 -6.73 15.80 -57.23
CA GLY A 61 -7.44 16.08 -55.97
C GLY A 61 -6.97 15.22 -54.79
N ILE A 62 -6.03 14.29 -55.01
CA ILE A 62 -5.49 13.38 -53.98
C ILE A 62 -4.38 14.09 -53.19
N GLU A 63 -4.43 14.00 -51.86
CA GLU A 63 -3.38 14.47 -50.96
C GLU A 63 -2.23 13.47 -50.86
N VAL A 64 -0.99 13.97 -50.88
CA VAL A 64 0.21 13.13 -50.98
C VAL A 64 1.17 13.42 -49.82
N MET A 65 1.53 12.36 -49.10
CA MET A 65 2.70 12.33 -48.23
C MET A 65 3.88 11.70 -48.99
N VAL A 66 5.00 12.42 -49.08
CA VAL A 66 6.19 11.98 -49.84
C VAL A 66 7.30 11.53 -48.89
N GLY A 67 7.89 10.38 -49.16
CA GLY A 67 8.98 9.82 -48.37
C GLY A 67 10.36 10.32 -48.79
N VAL A 68 11.21 10.60 -47.81
CA VAL A 68 12.67 10.63 -47.98
C VAL A 68 13.16 9.21 -47.77
N LEU A 69 13.94 8.67 -48.71
CA LEU A 69 14.46 7.32 -48.57
C LEU A 69 15.46 7.22 -47.41
N ASN A 70 15.53 6.05 -46.78
CA ASN A 70 16.40 5.80 -45.64
C ASN A 70 17.88 6.07 -45.95
N GLU A 71 18.33 5.80 -47.19
CA GLU A 71 19.70 6.04 -47.64
C GLU A 71 20.01 7.54 -47.83
N GLU A 72 18.98 8.37 -48.04
CA GLU A 72 19.13 9.81 -48.24
C GLU A 72 19.23 10.58 -46.90
N VAL A 73 18.77 9.99 -45.78
CA VAL A 73 18.68 10.64 -44.47
C VAL A 73 20.03 11.16 -43.99
N LEU A 74 21.11 10.37 -44.16
CA LEU A 74 22.45 10.77 -43.75
C LEU A 74 22.94 11.99 -44.53
N ALA A 75 22.84 11.96 -45.86
CA ALA A 75 23.29 13.05 -46.73
C ALA A 75 22.52 14.36 -46.48
N ILE A 76 21.20 14.25 -46.24
CA ILE A 76 20.35 15.39 -45.90
C ILE A 76 20.65 15.91 -44.50
N GLY A 77 20.88 15.01 -43.54
CA GLY A 77 21.16 15.33 -42.14
C GLY A 77 22.50 16.02 -41.90
N GLU A 78 23.46 15.83 -42.81
CA GLU A 78 24.79 16.46 -42.74
C GLU A 78 24.90 17.75 -43.57
N SER A 79 23.96 18.02 -44.49
CA SER A 79 24.05 19.15 -45.43
C SER A 79 22.72 19.87 -45.64
N ALA A 80 22.63 21.10 -45.13
CA ALA A 80 21.49 21.99 -45.39
C ALA A 80 21.28 22.28 -46.88
N SER A 81 22.36 22.30 -47.68
CA SER A 81 22.27 22.49 -49.14
C SER A 81 21.67 21.26 -49.83
N ALA A 82 21.97 20.05 -49.34
CA ALA A 82 21.37 18.82 -49.86
C ALA A 82 19.87 18.79 -49.55
N ALA A 83 19.47 19.16 -48.33
CA ALA A 83 18.06 19.30 -47.95
C ALA A 83 17.30 20.30 -48.82
N ALA A 84 17.88 21.47 -49.09
CA ALA A 84 17.28 22.48 -49.95
C ALA A 84 17.14 22.00 -51.41
N ALA A 85 18.16 21.31 -51.94
CA ALA A 85 18.10 20.71 -53.27
C ALA A 85 17.01 19.63 -53.35
N TRP A 86 16.89 18.78 -52.32
CA TRP A 86 15.86 17.76 -52.23
C TRP A 86 14.45 18.37 -52.23
N VAL A 87 14.18 19.38 -51.38
CA VAL A 87 12.87 20.08 -51.34
C VAL A 87 12.54 20.74 -52.68
N ASN A 88 13.50 21.42 -53.30
CA ASN A 88 13.27 22.08 -54.59
C ASN A 88 12.94 21.07 -55.70
N LYS A 89 13.66 19.95 -55.75
CA LYS A 89 13.49 18.91 -56.77
C LYS A 89 12.20 18.12 -56.59
N ASN A 90 11.86 17.77 -55.35
CA ASN A 90 10.87 16.73 -55.04
C ASN A 90 9.55 17.29 -54.50
N VAL A 91 9.52 18.54 -54.03
CA VAL A 91 8.31 19.15 -53.43
C VAL A 91 7.93 20.44 -54.19
N ALA A 92 8.82 21.43 -54.21
CA ALA A 92 8.51 22.74 -54.81
C ALA A 92 8.23 22.64 -56.32
N ALA A 93 8.90 21.72 -57.04
CA ALA A 93 8.70 21.50 -58.47
C ALA A 93 7.30 20.96 -58.84
N PHE A 94 6.58 20.36 -57.89
CA PHE A 94 5.27 19.74 -58.12
C PHE A 94 4.10 20.52 -57.53
N LEU A 95 4.35 21.42 -56.58
CA LEU A 95 3.32 22.31 -56.02
C LEU A 95 3.08 23.52 -56.94
N PRO A 96 1.82 23.99 -57.09
CA PRO A 96 0.59 23.49 -56.45
C PRO A 96 -0.11 22.37 -57.23
N SER A 97 0.45 21.92 -58.36
CA SER A 97 -0.23 20.99 -59.27
C SER A 97 -0.50 19.61 -58.63
N THR A 98 0.37 19.15 -57.74
CA THR A 98 0.19 17.95 -56.91
C THR A 98 0.04 18.37 -55.45
N ASN A 99 -1.00 17.92 -54.76
CA ASN A 99 -1.31 18.36 -53.40
C ASN A 99 -0.44 17.63 -52.35
N ILE A 100 0.83 18.03 -52.23
CA ILE A 100 1.75 17.48 -51.24
C ILE A 100 1.48 18.13 -49.88
N THR A 101 1.15 17.34 -48.87
CA THR A 101 0.77 17.82 -47.52
C THR A 101 1.78 17.46 -46.43
N ALA A 102 2.65 16.47 -46.68
CA ALA A 102 3.69 16.10 -45.73
C ALA A 102 4.93 15.43 -46.36
N ILE A 103 6.04 15.52 -45.63
CA ILE A 103 7.29 14.79 -45.86
C ILE A 103 7.50 13.81 -44.71
N ALA A 104 7.58 12.52 -45.03
CA ALA A 104 7.99 11.46 -44.11
C ALA A 104 9.51 11.25 -44.24
N VAL A 105 10.28 11.62 -43.23
CA VAL A 105 11.75 11.52 -43.26
C VAL A 105 12.18 10.12 -42.85
N GLY A 106 12.57 9.31 -43.84
CA GLY A 106 12.85 7.89 -43.67
C GLY A 106 11.61 7.06 -43.35
N SER A 107 11.83 5.78 -43.08
CA SER A 107 10.86 4.86 -42.50
C SER A 107 11.53 4.06 -41.39
N GLU A 108 11.01 4.20 -40.16
CA GLU A 108 11.50 3.53 -38.95
C GLU A 108 13.01 3.66 -38.70
N VAL A 109 13.60 4.84 -38.98
CA VAL A 109 15.06 5.05 -39.00
C VAL A 109 15.76 4.56 -37.73
N LEU A 110 15.14 4.73 -36.56
CA LEU A 110 15.75 4.34 -35.27
C LEU A 110 15.86 2.83 -35.07
N THR A 111 15.01 2.03 -35.73
CA THR A 111 15.06 0.57 -35.69
C THR A 111 15.79 -0.01 -36.90
N SER A 112 15.63 0.59 -38.09
CA SER A 112 16.19 0.10 -39.35
C SER A 112 17.64 0.53 -39.58
N ILE A 113 18.00 1.78 -39.24
CA ILE A 113 19.35 2.34 -39.41
C ILE A 113 19.76 3.11 -38.13
N PRO A 114 20.01 2.43 -37.00
CA PRO A 114 20.25 3.06 -35.70
C PRO A 114 21.43 4.06 -35.69
N ASN A 115 22.42 3.87 -36.57
CA ASN A 115 23.56 4.76 -36.75
C ASN A 115 23.20 6.13 -37.35
N ALA A 116 22.05 6.27 -38.01
CA ALA A 116 21.55 7.55 -38.53
C ALA A 116 20.79 8.38 -37.47
N ALA A 117 20.53 7.82 -36.28
CA ALA A 117 19.81 8.51 -35.20
C ALA A 117 20.37 9.90 -34.82
N PRO A 118 21.71 10.14 -34.77
CA PRO A 118 22.25 11.46 -34.41
C PRO A 118 21.94 12.57 -35.42
N VAL A 119 21.65 12.23 -36.68
CA VAL A 119 21.43 13.20 -37.76
C VAL A 119 19.96 13.27 -38.21
N LEU A 120 19.09 12.38 -37.74
CA LEU A 120 17.67 12.33 -38.09
C LEU A 120 16.94 13.66 -37.82
N VAL A 121 17.04 14.18 -36.59
CA VAL A 121 16.36 15.44 -36.23
C VAL A 121 17.02 16.65 -36.94
N SER A 122 18.31 16.56 -37.26
CA SER A 122 19.00 17.57 -38.09
C SER A 122 18.46 17.57 -39.53
N ALA A 123 18.25 16.40 -40.13
CA ALA A 123 17.65 16.25 -41.45
C ALA A 123 16.24 16.88 -41.50
N MET A 124 15.40 16.56 -40.51
CA MET A 124 14.06 17.14 -40.37
C MET A 124 14.11 18.67 -40.24
N ASN A 125 15.03 19.20 -39.43
CA ASN A 125 15.24 20.63 -39.30
C ASN A 125 15.69 21.31 -40.60
N TYR A 126 16.59 20.68 -41.36
CA TYR A 126 17.06 21.25 -42.62
C TYR A 126 15.99 21.22 -43.70
N LEU A 127 15.20 20.14 -43.80
CA LEU A 127 14.04 20.06 -44.70
C LEU A 127 12.98 21.10 -44.33
N HIS A 128 12.68 21.25 -43.04
CA HIS A 128 11.74 22.29 -42.58
C HIS A 128 12.25 23.71 -42.90
N LYS A 129 13.54 23.99 -42.67
CA LYS A 129 14.14 25.29 -43.03
C LYS A 129 14.08 25.56 -44.54
N ALA A 130 14.30 24.53 -45.36
CA ALA A 130 14.16 24.66 -46.81
C ALA A 130 12.70 24.96 -47.22
N LEU A 131 11.72 24.32 -46.58
CA LEU A 131 10.30 24.64 -46.78
C LEU A 131 9.96 26.06 -46.32
N VAL A 132 10.52 26.54 -45.21
CA VAL A 132 10.35 27.93 -44.74
C VAL A 132 10.94 28.90 -45.78
N ALA A 133 12.13 28.62 -46.30
CA ALA A 133 12.77 29.44 -47.33
C ALA A 133 11.96 29.48 -48.64
N ALA A 134 11.28 28.38 -48.98
CA ALA A 134 10.37 28.29 -50.12
C ALA A 134 8.95 28.81 -49.82
N ASN A 135 8.66 29.24 -48.58
CA ASN A 135 7.33 29.63 -48.10
C ASN A 135 6.27 28.53 -48.30
N LEU A 136 6.63 27.28 -48.01
CA LEU A 136 5.78 26.09 -48.11
C LEU A 136 5.50 25.43 -46.75
N ASN A 137 6.11 25.92 -45.67
CA ASN A 137 6.05 25.33 -44.32
C ASN A 137 4.65 25.31 -43.67
N TYR A 138 3.71 26.12 -44.17
CA TYR A 138 2.32 26.10 -43.73
C TYR A 138 1.46 25.07 -44.48
N LEU A 139 1.91 24.61 -45.66
CA LEU A 139 1.23 23.58 -46.45
C LEU A 139 1.81 22.19 -46.17
N VAL A 140 3.14 22.08 -46.10
CA VAL A 140 3.85 20.81 -46.01
C VAL A 140 4.43 20.61 -44.61
N LYS A 141 3.95 19.57 -43.92
CA LYS A 141 4.46 19.16 -42.61
C LYS A 141 5.65 18.22 -42.74
N VAL A 142 6.58 18.25 -41.78
CA VAL A 142 7.72 17.33 -41.74
C VAL A 142 7.60 16.48 -40.49
N SER A 143 7.71 15.17 -40.62
CA SER A 143 7.80 14.22 -39.50
C SER A 143 8.55 12.96 -39.94
N THR A 144 8.65 11.95 -39.08
CA THR A 144 9.36 10.68 -39.36
C THR A 144 8.56 9.49 -38.82
N PRO A 145 8.20 8.50 -39.64
CA PRO A 145 7.53 7.27 -39.21
C PRO A 145 8.35 6.49 -38.19
N GLN A 146 7.71 6.13 -37.07
CA GLN A 146 8.32 5.37 -35.98
C GLN A 146 7.66 4.02 -35.80
N SER A 147 8.49 2.99 -35.59
CA SER A 147 8.05 1.63 -35.28
C SER A 147 7.44 1.52 -33.88
N MET A 148 6.47 0.63 -33.72
CA MET A 148 5.98 0.24 -32.38
C MET A 148 7.05 -0.42 -31.52
N ASP A 149 8.12 -0.97 -32.11
CA ASP A 149 9.26 -1.54 -31.37
C ASP A 149 10.04 -0.45 -30.58
N MET A 150 9.77 0.84 -30.81
CA MET A 150 10.24 1.95 -29.97
C MET A 150 9.61 1.96 -28.58
N ILE A 151 8.49 1.25 -28.38
CA ILE A 151 7.77 1.13 -27.12
C ILE A 151 7.87 -0.33 -26.66
N PRO A 152 8.90 -0.71 -25.89
CA PRO A 152 9.19 -2.11 -25.56
C PRO A 152 8.09 -2.80 -24.75
N ARG A 153 7.26 -2.02 -24.04
CA ARG A 153 6.08 -2.49 -23.32
C ARG A 153 4.93 -1.54 -23.59
N SER A 154 4.12 -1.85 -24.59
CA SER A 154 2.95 -1.06 -24.99
C SER A 154 1.70 -1.34 -24.14
N PHE A 155 1.67 -2.45 -23.40
CA PHE A 155 0.56 -2.78 -22.50
C PHE A 155 1.03 -3.00 -21.05
N PRO A 156 0.36 -2.42 -20.04
CA PRO A 156 -0.78 -1.49 -20.18
C PRO A 156 -0.35 -0.10 -20.68
N PRO A 157 -1.14 0.56 -21.57
CA PRO A 157 -0.78 1.83 -22.20
C PRO A 157 -0.36 2.94 -21.22
N SER A 158 -1.02 3.05 -20.07
CA SER A 158 -0.73 4.07 -19.04
C SER A 158 0.68 4.00 -18.44
N THR A 159 1.39 2.89 -18.64
CA THR A 159 2.78 2.70 -18.18
C THR A 159 3.79 2.68 -19.32
N ALA A 160 3.31 2.81 -20.56
CA ALA A 160 4.14 2.74 -21.75
C ALA A 160 5.12 3.92 -21.78
N THR A 161 6.38 3.60 -22.08
CA THR A 161 7.45 4.57 -22.28
C THR A 161 8.27 4.18 -23.50
N PHE A 162 8.87 5.17 -24.17
CA PHE A 162 9.84 4.90 -25.22
C PHE A 162 11.08 4.18 -24.66
N ASN A 163 11.75 3.39 -25.51
CA ASN A 163 13.00 2.73 -25.16
C ASN A 163 14.04 3.75 -24.70
N SER A 164 14.57 3.55 -23.48
CA SER A 164 15.46 4.48 -22.81
C SER A 164 16.75 4.79 -23.58
N SER A 165 17.17 3.87 -24.46
CA SER A 165 18.34 4.03 -25.33
C SER A 165 18.20 5.21 -26.31
N TRP A 166 16.97 5.61 -26.62
CA TRP A 166 16.67 6.67 -27.60
C TRP A 166 16.19 7.99 -26.97
N ASN A 167 16.23 8.12 -25.63
CA ASN A 167 15.67 9.27 -24.90
C ASN A 167 16.13 10.63 -25.45
N SER A 168 17.42 10.77 -25.78
CA SER A 168 17.96 12.03 -26.31
C SER A 168 17.37 12.37 -27.68
N THR A 169 17.30 11.40 -28.59
CA THR A 169 16.81 11.61 -29.96
C THR A 169 15.30 11.80 -29.98
N ILE A 170 14.54 11.02 -29.20
CA ILE A 170 13.09 11.16 -29.06
C ILE A 170 12.73 12.51 -28.44
N TYR A 171 13.44 12.97 -27.40
CA TYR A 171 13.20 14.30 -26.83
C TYR A 171 13.37 15.41 -27.89
N GLN A 172 14.44 15.34 -28.68
CA GLN A 172 14.70 16.29 -29.78
C GLN A 172 13.63 16.21 -30.87
N LEU A 173 13.17 15.01 -31.22
CA LEU A 173 12.08 14.78 -32.17
C LEU A 173 10.77 15.42 -31.67
N LEU A 174 10.33 15.10 -30.45
CA LEU A 174 9.10 15.64 -29.87
C LEU A 174 9.15 17.17 -29.74
N GLN A 175 10.32 17.71 -29.38
CA GLN A 175 10.55 19.15 -29.35
C GLN A 175 10.40 19.77 -30.74
N PHE A 176 10.95 19.15 -31.80
CA PHE A 176 10.79 19.61 -33.18
C PHE A 176 9.32 19.60 -33.62
N LEU A 177 8.58 18.50 -33.36
CA LEU A 177 7.18 18.37 -33.75
C LEU A 177 6.31 19.44 -33.09
N ARG A 178 6.51 19.68 -31.79
CA ARG A 178 5.82 20.77 -31.06
C ARG A 178 6.14 22.14 -31.62
N ASN A 179 7.41 22.43 -31.89
CA ASN A 179 7.85 23.74 -32.38
C ASN A 179 7.37 24.05 -33.82
N THR A 180 7.17 23.02 -34.64
CA THR A 180 6.74 23.16 -36.04
C THR A 180 5.24 22.94 -36.25
N ASN A 181 4.50 22.66 -35.16
CA ASN A 181 3.09 22.28 -35.18
C ASN A 181 2.84 21.14 -36.19
N SER A 182 3.64 20.08 -36.05
CA SER A 182 3.56 18.84 -36.83
C SER A 182 3.05 17.70 -35.93
N TYR A 183 2.99 16.49 -36.47
CA TYR A 183 2.39 15.32 -35.81
C TYR A 183 3.38 14.16 -35.70
N TYR A 184 3.16 13.27 -34.75
CA TYR A 184 3.92 12.04 -34.60
C TYR A 184 3.42 11.01 -35.60
N MET A 185 4.32 10.43 -36.41
CA MET A 185 3.98 9.38 -37.37
C MET A 185 4.26 8.00 -36.75
N LEU A 186 3.24 7.14 -36.66
CA LEU A 186 3.31 5.83 -36.01
C LEU A 186 3.01 4.71 -37.01
N ASN A 187 3.87 3.71 -37.08
CA ASN A 187 3.60 2.45 -37.78
C ASN A 187 3.07 1.43 -36.76
N ALA A 188 1.76 1.16 -36.80
CA ALA A 188 1.07 0.34 -35.81
C ALA A 188 0.46 -0.91 -36.46
N TYR A 189 1.04 -2.08 -36.15
CA TYR A 189 0.61 -3.36 -36.72
C TYR A 189 -0.02 -4.29 -35.66
N PRO A 190 -1.36 -4.27 -35.49
CA PRO A 190 -2.05 -5.23 -34.62
C PRO A 190 -1.74 -6.69 -34.95
N TYR A 191 -1.50 -7.03 -36.22
CA TYR A 191 -1.08 -8.38 -36.62
C TYR A 191 0.22 -8.83 -35.92
N TYR A 192 1.25 -7.98 -35.89
CA TYR A 192 2.49 -8.28 -35.18
C TYR A 192 2.32 -8.24 -33.65
N GLY A 193 1.47 -7.35 -33.13
CA GLY A 193 1.11 -7.34 -31.71
C GLY A 193 0.42 -8.64 -31.26
N TYR A 194 -0.43 -9.19 -32.13
CA TYR A 194 -1.12 -10.46 -31.92
C TYR A 194 -0.17 -11.66 -32.04
N THR A 195 0.59 -11.77 -33.13
CA THR A 195 1.48 -12.91 -33.39
C THR A 195 2.67 -12.97 -32.43
N LYS A 196 3.31 -11.84 -32.11
CA LYS A 196 4.37 -11.76 -31.07
C LYS A 196 3.79 -11.97 -29.65
N GLY A 197 2.47 -11.83 -29.48
CA GLY A 197 1.77 -12.00 -28.22
C GLY A 197 1.63 -13.44 -27.75
N ASP A 198 1.97 -14.45 -28.57
CA ASP A 198 2.01 -15.87 -28.20
C ASP A 198 0.75 -16.36 -27.43
N GLY A 199 -0.43 -15.99 -27.94
CA GLY A 199 -1.73 -16.35 -27.35
C GLY A 199 -2.19 -15.49 -26.16
N ILE A 200 -1.43 -14.47 -25.75
CA ILE A 200 -1.82 -13.53 -24.68
C ILE A 200 -3.03 -12.68 -25.07
N PHE A 201 -3.10 -12.25 -26.34
CA PHE A 201 -4.17 -11.40 -26.87
C PHE A 201 -5.10 -12.21 -27.77
N PRO A 202 -6.43 -12.18 -27.56
CA PRO A 202 -7.38 -12.87 -28.44
C PRO A 202 -7.35 -12.30 -29.87
N LEU A 203 -7.53 -13.16 -30.87
CA LEU A 203 -7.64 -12.73 -32.27
C LEU A 203 -8.74 -11.67 -32.46
N ASP A 204 -9.90 -11.88 -31.81
CA ASP A 204 -11.03 -10.94 -31.86
C ASP A 204 -10.65 -9.52 -31.42
N TYR A 205 -9.76 -9.38 -30.41
CA TYR A 205 -9.27 -8.09 -29.94
C TYR A 205 -8.44 -7.35 -31.00
N ALA A 206 -7.63 -8.10 -31.76
CA ALA A 206 -6.81 -7.57 -32.83
C ALA A 206 -7.64 -7.21 -34.07
N LEU A 207 -8.76 -7.89 -34.30
CA LEU A 207 -9.69 -7.69 -35.43
C LEU A 207 -10.85 -6.71 -35.13
N PHE A 208 -10.80 -5.96 -34.02
CA PHE A 208 -11.87 -5.05 -33.57
C PHE A 208 -13.22 -5.74 -33.30
N ARG A 209 -13.21 -7.05 -33.03
CA ARG A 209 -14.42 -7.80 -32.68
C ARG A 209 -14.70 -7.69 -31.17
N PRO A 210 -15.98 -7.62 -30.77
CA PRO A 210 -16.34 -7.49 -29.37
C PRO A 210 -15.86 -8.70 -28.55
N LEU A 211 -15.25 -8.42 -27.40
CA LEU A 211 -14.84 -9.45 -26.45
C LEU A 211 -15.93 -9.65 -25.39
N PRO A 212 -16.17 -10.89 -24.92
CA PRO A 212 -16.98 -11.14 -23.74
C PRO A 212 -16.45 -10.36 -22.54
N SER A 213 -17.33 -9.98 -21.60
CA SER A 213 -16.98 -9.13 -20.44
C SER A 213 -15.80 -9.67 -19.62
N VAL A 214 -15.61 -10.99 -19.58
CA VAL A 214 -14.52 -11.68 -18.88
C VAL A 214 -13.17 -11.65 -19.62
N LYS A 215 -13.17 -11.36 -20.93
CA LYS A 215 -11.98 -11.25 -21.79
C LYS A 215 -11.65 -9.79 -22.17
N GLN A 216 -12.37 -8.81 -21.61
CA GLN A 216 -12.11 -7.40 -21.89
C GLN A 216 -10.70 -6.99 -21.48
N ILE A 217 -10.05 -6.23 -22.37
CA ILE A 217 -8.71 -5.72 -22.14
C ILE A 217 -8.84 -4.36 -21.46
N VAL A 218 -8.42 -4.29 -20.20
CA VAL A 218 -8.54 -3.10 -19.35
C VAL A 218 -7.16 -2.66 -18.88
N ASP A 219 -6.88 -1.37 -18.99
CA ASP A 219 -5.70 -0.79 -18.36
C ASP A 219 -5.90 -0.70 -16.83
N PRO A 220 -5.05 -1.33 -16.02
CA PRO A 220 -5.24 -1.43 -14.57
C PRO A 220 -5.07 -0.11 -13.83
N ASN A 221 -4.43 0.90 -14.42
CA ASN A 221 -4.19 2.18 -13.74
C ASN A 221 -5.24 3.22 -14.09
N THR A 222 -5.70 3.26 -15.34
CA THR A 222 -6.69 4.24 -15.81
C THR A 222 -8.11 3.68 -15.85
N LEU A 223 -8.25 2.35 -15.80
CA LEU A 223 -9.50 1.62 -16.00
C LEU A 223 -10.12 1.85 -17.39
N PHE A 224 -9.35 2.33 -18.36
CA PHE A 224 -9.80 2.42 -19.74
C PHE A 224 -9.96 1.03 -20.34
N HIS A 225 -11.12 0.81 -20.95
CA HIS A 225 -11.47 -0.40 -21.66
C HIS A 225 -11.03 -0.24 -23.12
N TYR A 226 -10.17 -1.13 -23.58
CA TYR A 226 -9.75 -1.17 -24.97
C TYR A 226 -10.51 -2.26 -25.69
N ASN A 227 -11.35 -1.83 -26.63
CA ASN A 227 -12.10 -2.73 -27.50
C ASN A 227 -11.30 -3.12 -28.76
N SER A 228 -10.13 -2.50 -28.98
CA SER A 228 -9.23 -2.84 -30.07
C SER A 228 -7.76 -2.74 -29.66
N MET A 229 -6.92 -3.61 -30.21
CA MET A 229 -5.48 -3.54 -30.04
C MET A 229 -4.90 -2.25 -30.65
N PHE A 230 -5.48 -1.80 -31.76
CA PHE A 230 -5.11 -0.55 -32.43
C PHE A 230 -5.21 0.65 -31.48
N ASP A 231 -6.34 0.81 -30.78
CA ASP A 231 -6.52 1.93 -29.84
C ASP A 231 -5.53 1.88 -28.68
N ALA A 232 -5.22 0.68 -28.17
CA ALA A 232 -4.23 0.50 -27.12
C ALA A 232 -2.82 0.87 -27.58
N MET A 233 -2.45 0.55 -28.83
CA MET A 233 -1.15 0.91 -29.40
C MET A 233 -1.00 2.42 -29.60
N VAL A 234 -2.07 3.10 -30.02
CA VAL A 234 -2.09 4.57 -30.13
C VAL A 234 -2.03 5.24 -28.76
N ASP A 235 -2.80 4.76 -27.77
CA ASP A 235 -2.74 5.29 -26.39
C ASP A 235 -1.38 5.06 -25.74
N ALA A 236 -0.74 3.90 -25.97
CA ALA A 236 0.60 3.62 -25.48
C ALA A 236 1.62 4.65 -26.01
N THR A 237 1.42 5.11 -27.24
CA THR A 237 2.24 6.16 -27.84
C THR A 237 1.96 7.53 -27.21
N TYR A 238 0.70 7.89 -26.97
CA TYR A 238 0.35 9.12 -26.25
C TYR A 238 0.96 9.17 -24.85
N TYR A 239 0.84 8.09 -24.07
CA TYR A 239 1.45 7.99 -22.74
C TYR A 239 2.98 8.02 -22.79
N SER A 240 3.59 7.41 -23.81
CA SER A 240 5.04 7.48 -24.02
C SER A 240 5.53 8.90 -24.31
N ILE A 241 4.73 9.71 -25.02
CA ILE A 241 5.02 11.14 -25.26
C ILE A 241 4.84 11.95 -23.97
N GLU A 242 3.78 11.67 -23.20
CA GLU A 242 3.49 12.34 -21.92
C GLU A 242 4.59 12.10 -20.88
N ALA A 243 5.21 10.91 -20.88
CA ALA A 243 6.35 10.59 -20.02
C ALA A 243 7.57 11.52 -20.21
N PHE A 244 7.67 12.21 -21.36
CA PHE A 244 8.68 13.25 -21.62
C PHE A 244 8.19 14.68 -21.32
N ASN A 245 7.02 14.83 -20.69
CA ASN A 245 6.32 16.10 -20.44
C ASN A 245 5.93 16.86 -21.73
N PHE A 246 5.63 16.14 -22.81
CA PHE A 246 5.01 16.70 -24.02
C PHE A 246 3.53 16.34 -24.06
N SER A 247 2.69 17.27 -24.52
CA SER A 247 1.27 17.07 -24.74
C SER A 247 0.80 17.84 -25.96
N GLY A 248 -0.35 17.45 -26.53
CA GLY A 248 -0.95 18.14 -27.68
C GLY A 248 -0.26 17.89 -29.03
N ILE A 249 0.63 16.89 -29.12
CA ILE A 249 1.18 16.42 -30.41
C ILE A 249 0.22 15.35 -30.95
N PRO A 250 -0.50 15.58 -32.06
CA PRO A 250 -1.39 14.58 -32.62
C PRO A 250 -0.62 13.40 -33.22
N ILE A 251 -1.24 12.23 -33.27
CA ILE A 251 -0.67 11.01 -33.86
C ILE A 251 -1.36 10.74 -35.20
N VAL A 252 -0.57 10.47 -36.23
CA VAL A 252 -1.02 9.94 -37.52
C VAL A 252 -0.46 8.54 -37.66
N VAL A 253 -1.33 7.55 -37.88
CA VAL A 253 -0.89 6.18 -38.13
C VAL A 253 -0.52 6.06 -39.61
N THR A 254 0.77 5.94 -39.90
CA THR A 254 1.30 5.93 -41.28
C THR A 254 1.28 4.55 -41.90
N GLU A 255 1.22 3.49 -41.10
CA GLU A 255 1.12 2.11 -41.58
C GLU A 255 0.33 1.26 -40.60
N THR A 256 -0.70 0.56 -41.08
CA THR A 256 -1.41 -0.50 -40.35
C THR A 256 -2.12 -1.44 -41.32
N GLY A 257 -2.28 -2.71 -40.98
CA GLY A 257 -2.90 -3.68 -41.89
C GLY A 257 -2.96 -5.09 -41.30
N TRP A 258 -3.40 -6.02 -42.15
CA TRP A 258 -3.43 -7.46 -41.87
C TRP A 258 -3.15 -8.24 -43.16
N PRO A 259 -2.23 -9.22 -43.16
CA PRO A 259 -1.90 -9.98 -44.37
C PRO A 259 -3.02 -10.95 -44.74
N TRP A 260 -3.37 -11.03 -46.03
CA TRP A 260 -4.48 -11.86 -46.50
C TRP A 260 -4.07 -13.30 -46.82
N PHE A 261 -2.77 -13.57 -46.88
CA PHE A 261 -2.23 -14.92 -47.08
C PHE A 261 -0.90 -15.09 -46.34
N GLY A 262 -0.72 -16.23 -45.69
CA GLY A 262 0.51 -16.58 -44.97
C GLY A 262 0.89 -18.03 -45.12
N GLY A 263 2.10 -18.37 -44.65
CA GLY A 263 2.65 -19.72 -44.72
C GLY A 263 2.03 -20.68 -43.70
N ALA A 264 2.52 -21.91 -43.65
CA ALA A 264 2.02 -22.94 -42.73
C ALA A 264 2.12 -22.57 -41.23
N HIS A 265 2.95 -21.58 -40.89
CA HIS A 265 3.15 -21.07 -39.53
C HIS A 265 2.44 -19.73 -39.27
N GLU A 266 1.60 -19.27 -40.20
CA GLU A 266 0.89 -17.99 -40.15
C GLU A 266 -0.62 -18.19 -40.38
N PRO A 267 -1.29 -19.05 -39.58
CA PRO A 267 -2.64 -19.54 -39.88
C PRO A 267 -3.72 -18.45 -39.90
N ASP A 268 -3.48 -17.33 -39.21
CA ASP A 268 -4.42 -16.22 -39.10
C ASP A 268 -4.24 -15.15 -40.18
N ALA A 269 -3.26 -15.30 -41.08
CA ALA A 269 -3.09 -14.48 -42.28
C ALA A 269 -4.01 -15.02 -43.39
N THR A 270 -5.27 -14.58 -43.38
CA THR A 270 -6.33 -15.07 -44.27
C THR A 270 -7.12 -13.92 -44.86
N VAL A 271 -7.74 -14.15 -46.01
CA VAL A 271 -8.62 -13.18 -46.69
C VAL A 271 -9.74 -12.70 -45.78
N GLU A 272 -10.35 -13.62 -45.01
CA GLU A 272 -11.46 -13.28 -44.09
C GLU A 272 -11.01 -12.34 -42.95
N ASN A 273 -9.85 -12.60 -42.36
CA ASN A 273 -9.32 -11.77 -41.28
C ASN A 273 -8.84 -10.42 -41.81
N ALA A 274 -8.21 -10.39 -42.99
CA ALA A 274 -7.78 -9.16 -43.64
C ALA A 274 -8.98 -8.26 -44.00
N ASP A 275 -10.02 -8.83 -44.59
CA ASP A 275 -11.30 -8.16 -44.86
C ASP A 275 -11.92 -7.59 -43.57
N THR A 276 -12.07 -8.45 -42.55
CA THR A 276 -12.61 -8.05 -41.23
C THR A 276 -11.82 -6.89 -40.62
N PHE A 277 -10.49 -6.98 -40.62
CA PHE A 277 -9.63 -5.98 -40.03
C PHE A 277 -9.76 -4.64 -40.76
N THR A 278 -9.65 -4.65 -42.10
CA THR A 278 -9.74 -3.43 -42.91
C THR A 278 -11.12 -2.77 -42.78
N ASP A 279 -12.20 -3.54 -42.85
CA ASP A 279 -13.56 -3.02 -42.71
C ASP A 279 -13.80 -2.38 -41.34
N ASN A 280 -13.35 -3.03 -40.27
CA ASN A 280 -13.55 -2.51 -38.92
C ASN A 280 -12.61 -1.33 -38.62
N LEU A 281 -11.40 -1.32 -39.16
CA LEU A 281 -10.49 -0.18 -39.10
C LEU A 281 -11.11 1.06 -39.77
N ILE A 282 -11.67 0.90 -40.97
CA ILE A 282 -12.33 1.99 -41.69
C ILE A 282 -13.49 2.55 -40.85
N LYS A 283 -14.35 1.69 -40.30
CA LYS A 283 -15.44 2.11 -39.40
C LYS A 283 -14.92 2.84 -38.17
N ARG A 284 -13.85 2.31 -37.54
CA ARG A 284 -13.24 2.88 -36.34
C ARG A 284 -12.67 4.28 -36.58
N VAL A 285 -11.99 4.50 -37.70
CA VAL A 285 -11.37 5.78 -38.07
C VAL A 285 -12.44 6.79 -38.47
N LEU A 286 -13.41 6.39 -39.31
CA LEU A 286 -14.49 7.27 -39.78
C LEU A 286 -15.52 7.63 -38.70
N ASN A 287 -15.50 6.95 -37.54
CA ASN A 287 -16.24 7.36 -36.34
C ASN A 287 -15.69 8.67 -35.72
N ASN A 288 -14.64 9.25 -36.30
CA ASN A 288 -14.13 10.59 -36.00
C ASN A 288 -13.83 10.84 -34.50
N SER A 289 -13.40 9.79 -33.81
CA SER A 289 -13.04 9.79 -32.39
C SER A 289 -11.63 9.24 -32.20
N GLY A 290 -10.97 9.69 -31.15
CA GLY A 290 -9.65 9.19 -30.79
C GLY A 290 -9.69 7.98 -29.86
N PRO A 291 -8.52 7.50 -29.42
CA PRO A 291 -8.43 6.38 -28.48
C PRO A 291 -8.95 6.80 -27.08
N PRO A 292 -9.16 5.87 -26.13
CA PRO A 292 -9.74 6.16 -24.81
C PRO A 292 -9.10 7.35 -24.06
N SER A 293 -7.77 7.54 -24.15
CA SER A 293 -7.10 8.67 -23.50
C SER A 293 -7.28 10.02 -24.21
N GLN A 294 -7.61 10.01 -25.52
CA GLN A 294 -7.77 11.20 -26.36
C GLN A 294 -9.06 11.14 -27.20
N PRO A 295 -10.26 11.01 -26.61
CA PRO A 295 -11.49 10.68 -27.34
C PRO A 295 -11.90 11.73 -28.37
N SER A 296 -11.46 12.98 -28.21
CA SER A 296 -11.76 14.11 -29.10
C SER A 296 -10.74 14.35 -30.21
N ILE A 297 -9.66 13.58 -30.29
CA ILE A 297 -8.60 13.75 -31.30
C ILE A 297 -8.70 12.60 -32.33
N PRO A 298 -9.22 12.85 -33.54
CA PRO A 298 -9.37 11.79 -34.54
C PRO A 298 -8.01 11.25 -35.03
N ILE A 299 -7.95 9.96 -35.37
CA ILE A 299 -6.73 9.26 -35.77
C ILE A 299 -6.70 9.07 -37.29
N ASN A 300 -6.02 9.97 -38.02
CA ASN A 300 -5.80 9.78 -39.45
C ASN A 300 -4.89 8.56 -39.68
N THR A 301 -5.29 7.68 -40.58
CA THR A 301 -4.68 6.35 -40.69
C THR A 301 -4.43 5.97 -42.15
N TYR A 302 -3.28 5.37 -42.44
CA TYR A 302 -2.94 4.84 -43.75
C TYR A 302 -2.87 3.31 -43.71
N ILE A 303 -3.64 2.66 -44.58
CA ILE A 303 -3.57 1.21 -44.81
C ILE A 303 -2.19 0.89 -45.40
N TYR A 304 -1.58 -0.19 -44.90
CA TYR A 304 -0.18 -0.51 -45.15
C TYR A 304 0.15 -0.50 -46.63
N GLU A 305 -0.56 -1.25 -47.49
CA GLU A 305 -0.20 -1.34 -48.91
C GLU A 305 -1.40 -1.44 -49.86
N LEU A 306 -1.29 -0.76 -51.01
CA LEU A 306 -2.25 -0.86 -52.11
C LEU A 306 -2.14 -2.17 -52.89
N PHE A 307 -0.91 -2.62 -53.19
CA PHE A 307 -0.63 -3.83 -53.95
C PHE A 307 0.28 -4.76 -53.15
N ASN A 308 0.19 -6.06 -53.42
CA ASN A 308 1.10 -7.05 -52.84
C ASN A 308 2.55 -6.80 -53.30
N GLU A 309 3.47 -6.62 -52.35
CA GLU A 309 4.90 -6.44 -52.59
C GLU A 309 5.64 -7.79 -52.64
N ASP A 310 5.45 -8.52 -53.74
CA ASP A 310 5.94 -9.88 -53.98
C ASP A 310 7.48 -10.02 -54.08
N ARG A 311 8.22 -8.90 -53.98
CA ARG A 311 9.69 -8.91 -53.91
C ARG A 311 10.24 -8.72 -52.50
N ARG A 312 9.38 -8.52 -51.50
CA ARG A 312 9.81 -8.28 -50.12
C ARG A 312 10.37 -9.57 -49.49
N PRO A 313 11.57 -9.55 -48.89
CA PRO A 313 12.13 -10.72 -48.22
C PRO A 313 11.44 -10.97 -46.88
N GLY A 314 11.05 -12.21 -46.59
CA GLY A 314 10.54 -12.58 -45.27
C GLY A 314 9.64 -13.82 -45.30
N PRO A 315 8.82 -14.01 -44.26
CA PRO A 315 7.70 -14.96 -44.27
C PRO A 315 6.73 -14.72 -45.43
N VAL A 316 5.94 -15.73 -45.78
CA VAL A 316 4.98 -15.64 -46.91
C VAL A 316 3.99 -14.49 -46.71
N SER A 317 3.65 -14.15 -45.47
CA SER A 317 2.80 -12.99 -45.18
C SER A 317 3.38 -11.66 -45.68
N GLU A 318 4.69 -11.45 -45.68
CA GLU A 318 5.35 -10.21 -46.12
C GLU A 318 5.11 -9.89 -47.60
N GLU A 319 4.83 -10.90 -48.41
CA GLU A 319 4.49 -10.75 -49.84
C GLU A 319 3.00 -10.41 -50.06
N ASN A 320 2.14 -10.46 -49.04
CA ASN A 320 0.67 -10.55 -49.19
C ASN A 320 -0.13 -9.59 -48.26
N TRP A 321 0.24 -8.30 -48.23
CA TRP A 321 -0.46 -7.26 -47.46
C TRP A 321 -1.39 -6.36 -48.29
N GLY A 322 -1.31 -6.43 -49.62
CA GLY A 322 -2.02 -5.54 -50.52
C GLY A 322 -3.53 -5.76 -50.52
N VAL A 323 -4.29 -4.67 -50.60
CA VAL A 323 -5.75 -4.72 -50.74
C VAL A 323 -6.21 -4.98 -52.18
N LEU A 324 -5.35 -4.73 -53.17
CA LEU A 324 -5.58 -5.01 -54.58
C LEU A 324 -4.45 -5.87 -55.19
N PHE A 325 -4.79 -6.61 -56.23
CA PHE A 325 -3.81 -7.18 -57.16
C PHE A 325 -3.37 -6.12 -58.19
N THR A 326 -2.20 -6.30 -58.79
CA THR A 326 -1.65 -5.39 -59.83
C THR A 326 -2.52 -5.29 -61.09
N ASN A 327 -3.42 -6.25 -61.32
CA ASN A 327 -4.42 -6.17 -62.39
C ASN A 327 -5.63 -5.25 -62.06
N GLY A 328 -5.64 -4.62 -60.88
CA GLY A 328 -6.71 -3.73 -60.41
C GLY A 328 -7.91 -4.44 -59.77
N SER A 329 -7.90 -5.77 -59.67
CA SER A 329 -8.93 -6.52 -58.93
C SER A 329 -8.67 -6.48 -57.42
N ALA A 330 -9.75 -6.38 -56.64
CA ALA A 330 -9.66 -6.34 -55.19
C ALA A 330 -9.44 -7.75 -54.60
N VAL A 331 -8.58 -7.85 -53.59
CA VAL A 331 -8.37 -9.10 -52.83
C VAL A 331 -9.61 -9.42 -52.00
N TYR A 332 -10.22 -8.39 -51.41
CA TYR A 332 -11.48 -8.41 -50.68
C TYR A 332 -12.25 -7.09 -50.90
N PRO A 333 -13.57 -7.02 -50.63
CA PRO A 333 -14.36 -5.82 -50.87
C PRO A 333 -13.82 -4.60 -50.12
N LEU A 334 -13.60 -3.49 -50.81
CA LEU A 334 -13.15 -2.23 -50.20
C LEU A 334 -14.19 -1.13 -50.47
N SER A 335 -14.84 -0.64 -49.41
CA SER A 335 -15.78 0.49 -49.48
C SER A 335 -15.41 1.55 -48.45
N LEU A 336 -15.00 2.73 -48.91
CA LEU A 336 -14.63 3.88 -48.07
C LEU A 336 -15.81 4.84 -47.80
N SER A 337 -17.05 4.49 -48.20
CA SER A 337 -18.25 5.33 -48.05
C SER A 337 -19.21 4.84 -46.95
N THR A 338 -19.74 5.76 -46.13
CA THR A 338 -20.56 5.51 -44.92
C THR A 338 -22.07 5.37 -45.15
N SER A 339 -22.56 5.23 -46.38
CA SER A 339 -23.98 5.05 -46.64
C SER A 339 -24.42 3.59 -46.42
N ASP A 340 -25.22 3.41 -45.37
CA ASP A 340 -25.99 2.22 -44.99
C ASP A 340 -25.20 1.02 -44.44
N ARG A 341 -25.06 0.96 -43.09
CA ARG A 341 -25.18 -0.25 -42.25
C ARG A 341 -24.78 0.05 -40.79
N ILE A 342 -25.74 0.50 -39.99
CA ILE A 342 -25.65 0.48 -38.52
C ILE A 342 -26.61 -0.59 -38.01
N THR A 343 -26.07 -1.71 -37.56
CA THR A 343 -26.79 -2.64 -36.67
C THR A 343 -25.98 -2.76 -35.39
N ASP A 344 -26.54 -2.17 -34.36
CA ASP A 344 -26.03 -1.98 -33.02
C ASP A 344 -26.07 -3.30 -32.22
N ASN A 345 -25.06 -3.55 -31.39
CA ASN A 345 -25.20 -4.46 -30.25
C ASN A 345 -24.27 -3.97 -29.12
N SER A 346 -24.88 -3.25 -28.19
CA SER A 346 -24.23 -2.46 -27.14
C SER A 346 -23.78 -3.30 -25.93
N SER A 347 -22.64 -2.91 -25.37
CA SER A 347 -22.10 -3.37 -24.07
C SER A 347 -22.82 -2.69 -22.90
N GLY A 348 -23.18 -3.47 -21.87
CA GLY A 348 -24.02 -3.07 -20.74
C GLY A 348 -23.44 -2.02 -19.79
N VAL A 349 -23.73 -0.75 -20.05
CA VAL A 349 -23.64 0.36 -19.08
C VAL A 349 -25.03 0.60 -18.51
N PHE A 350 -25.19 0.48 -17.19
CA PHE A 350 -26.48 0.67 -16.52
C PHE A 350 -26.60 2.08 -15.94
N CYS A 351 -27.83 2.61 -15.87
CA CYS A 351 -28.10 3.91 -15.24
C CYS A 351 -28.87 3.70 -13.93
N VAL A 352 -28.29 4.08 -12.80
CA VAL A 352 -28.86 3.87 -11.46
C VAL A 352 -29.03 5.17 -10.70
N ALA A 353 -29.91 5.20 -9.69
CA ALA A 353 -30.06 6.34 -8.81
C ALA A 353 -28.79 6.56 -7.97
N LYS A 354 -28.42 7.82 -7.72
CA LYS A 354 -27.31 8.16 -6.83
C LYS A 354 -27.70 7.90 -5.38
N SER A 355 -26.81 7.22 -4.64
CA SER A 355 -27.01 6.94 -3.22
C SER A 355 -27.16 8.24 -2.42
N GLY A 356 -28.28 8.40 -1.71
CA GLY A 356 -28.60 9.60 -0.93
C GLY A 356 -29.23 10.75 -1.73
N ALA A 357 -29.68 10.50 -2.96
CA ALA A 357 -30.46 11.48 -3.73
C ALA A 357 -31.82 11.78 -3.07
N ASP A 358 -32.29 13.02 -3.26
CA ASP A 358 -33.54 13.51 -2.70
C ASP A 358 -34.74 12.71 -3.22
N SER A 359 -35.60 12.22 -2.31
CA SER A 359 -36.70 11.31 -2.65
C SER A 359 -37.79 11.96 -3.51
N ASP A 360 -38.04 13.27 -3.34
CA ASP A 360 -39.03 13.99 -4.15
C ASP A 360 -38.51 14.17 -5.58
N LYS A 361 -37.22 14.50 -5.74
CA LYS A 361 -36.56 14.59 -7.06
C LYS A 361 -36.43 13.24 -7.75
N LEU A 362 -36.19 12.16 -7.00
CA LEU A 362 -36.22 10.81 -7.56
C LEU A 362 -37.62 10.43 -8.05
N GLN A 363 -38.66 10.80 -7.31
CA GLN A 363 -40.05 10.57 -7.73
C GLN A 363 -40.43 11.39 -8.97
N GLU A 364 -39.98 12.64 -9.08
CA GLU A 364 -40.11 13.45 -10.30
C GLU A 364 -39.37 12.82 -11.48
N GLY A 365 -38.15 12.30 -11.25
CA GLY A 365 -37.39 11.55 -12.23
C GLY A 365 -38.13 10.30 -12.71
N ILE A 366 -38.71 9.52 -11.80
CA ILE A 366 -39.54 8.34 -12.13
C ILE A 366 -40.73 8.77 -12.99
N ASN A 367 -41.46 9.80 -12.58
CA ASN A 367 -42.65 10.28 -13.28
C ASN A 367 -42.31 10.75 -14.71
N TRP A 368 -41.15 11.40 -14.88
CA TRP A 368 -40.66 11.80 -16.20
C TRP A 368 -40.22 10.59 -17.02
N ALA A 369 -39.39 9.70 -16.47
CA ALA A 369 -38.88 8.51 -17.14
C ALA A 369 -40.03 7.61 -17.63
N CYS A 370 -40.98 7.29 -16.76
CA CYS A 370 -42.14 6.46 -17.06
C CYS A 370 -43.19 7.17 -17.93
N GLY A 371 -43.16 8.50 -18.00
CA GLY A 371 -44.05 9.34 -18.78
C GLY A 371 -43.41 9.78 -20.09
N GLN A 372 -42.84 10.99 -20.10
CA GLN A 372 -42.25 11.60 -21.30
C GLN A 372 -41.00 10.87 -21.83
N GLY A 373 -40.24 10.22 -20.94
CA GLY A 373 -39.07 9.42 -21.30
C GLY A 373 -39.40 8.04 -21.89
N GLN A 374 -40.66 7.59 -21.82
CA GLN A 374 -41.13 6.31 -22.36
C GLN A 374 -40.43 5.03 -21.80
N ALA A 375 -39.91 5.10 -20.56
CA ALA A 375 -39.43 3.92 -19.84
C ALA A 375 -40.57 2.94 -19.51
N ASN A 376 -40.30 1.64 -19.56
CA ASN A 376 -41.27 0.59 -19.26
C ASN A 376 -41.37 0.32 -17.75
N CYS A 377 -42.19 1.10 -17.07
CA CYS A 377 -42.37 1.04 -15.62
C CYS A 377 -43.47 0.07 -15.16
N THR A 378 -43.93 -0.85 -16.02
CA THR A 378 -44.89 -1.90 -15.58
C THR A 378 -44.27 -2.86 -14.57
N ALA A 379 -42.98 -3.17 -14.71
CA ALA A 379 -42.29 -4.13 -13.83
C ALA A 379 -42.13 -3.65 -12.38
N ILE A 380 -42.27 -2.34 -12.12
CA ILE A 380 -42.17 -1.73 -10.78
C ILE A 380 -43.54 -1.42 -10.15
N GLN A 381 -44.64 -1.97 -10.70
CA GLN A 381 -46.00 -1.82 -10.13
C GLN A 381 -46.29 -2.90 -9.06
N PRO A 382 -47.24 -2.67 -8.13
CA PRO A 382 -47.60 -3.66 -7.10
C PRO A 382 -47.91 -5.03 -7.69
N GLY A 383 -47.21 -6.07 -7.21
CA GLY A 383 -47.36 -7.46 -7.66
C GLY A 383 -46.50 -7.86 -8.87
N GLN A 384 -45.62 -6.97 -9.37
CA GLN A 384 -44.73 -7.22 -10.51
C GLN A 384 -43.28 -7.53 -10.08
N PRO A 385 -42.45 -8.16 -10.94
CA PRO A 385 -41.17 -8.76 -10.55
C PRO A 385 -40.12 -7.80 -9.96
N CYS A 386 -40.19 -6.50 -10.30
CA CYS A 386 -39.22 -5.48 -9.84
C CYS A 386 -39.83 -4.52 -8.81
N TYR A 387 -40.95 -4.88 -8.17
CA TYR A 387 -41.60 -4.05 -7.16
C TYR A 387 -40.85 -4.02 -5.82
N ASN A 388 -40.14 -5.08 -5.45
CA ASN A 388 -39.47 -5.19 -4.16
C ASN A 388 -37.94 -5.05 -4.29
N PRO A 389 -37.26 -4.32 -3.37
CA PRO A 389 -37.83 -3.60 -2.23
C PRO A 389 -38.62 -2.35 -2.67
N ASN A 390 -39.79 -2.15 -2.06
CA ASN A 390 -40.70 -1.04 -2.38
C ASN A 390 -40.18 0.29 -1.79
N ASN A 391 -39.21 0.90 -2.47
CA ASN A 391 -38.71 2.23 -2.16
C ASN A 391 -38.34 2.99 -3.44
N VAL A 392 -38.38 4.33 -3.34
CA VAL A 392 -38.24 5.25 -4.47
C VAL A 392 -36.88 5.12 -5.16
N GLU A 393 -35.80 4.90 -4.43
CA GLU A 393 -34.44 4.78 -5.00
C GLU A 393 -34.28 3.54 -5.91
N ASN A 394 -34.85 2.41 -5.51
CA ASN A 394 -34.80 1.18 -6.29
C ASN A 394 -35.72 1.23 -7.52
N HIS A 395 -36.91 1.82 -7.37
CA HIS A 395 -37.82 2.05 -8.49
C HIS A 395 -37.26 3.07 -9.48
N ALA A 396 -36.58 4.12 -8.99
CA ALA A 396 -35.87 5.10 -9.81
C ALA A 396 -34.72 4.45 -10.58
N SER A 397 -33.89 3.64 -9.93
CA SER A 397 -32.79 2.93 -10.59
C SER A 397 -33.29 2.03 -11.73
N TYR A 398 -34.42 1.34 -11.53
CA TYR A 398 -35.03 0.53 -12.59
C TYR A 398 -35.53 1.40 -13.75
N ALA A 399 -36.30 2.45 -13.45
CA ALA A 399 -36.89 3.33 -14.46
C ALA A 399 -35.82 4.10 -15.26
N PHE A 400 -34.78 4.59 -14.58
CA PHE A 400 -33.65 5.30 -15.19
C PHE A 400 -32.84 4.39 -16.09
N ASN A 401 -32.60 3.15 -15.65
CA ASN A 401 -31.90 2.18 -16.45
C ASN A 401 -32.68 1.82 -17.72
N ASP A 402 -33.99 1.52 -17.62
CA ASP A 402 -34.80 1.16 -18.79
C ASP A 402 -34.88 2.30 -19.82
N TYR A 403 -35.04 3.55 -19.37
CA TYR A 403 -34.92 4.74 -20.22
C TYR A 403 -33.56 4.80 -20.92
N TYR A 404 -32.49 4.70 -20.12
CA TYR A 404 -31.13 4.87 -20.60
C TYR A 404 -30.78 3.81 -21.63
N GLN A 405 -31.13 2.54 -21.40
CA GLN A 405 -30.91 1.45 -22.37
C GLN A 405 -31.55 1.74 -23.72
N LYS A 406 -32.73 2.38 -23.75
CA LYS A 406 -33.44 2.68 -24.99
C LYS A 406 -32.94 3.94 -25.70
N MET A 407 -32.56 4.95 -24.93
CA MET A 407 -32.36 6.30 -25.46
C MET A 407 -30.89 6.72 -25.52
N HIS A 408 -29.96 6.00 -24.88
CA HIS A 408 -28.54 6.40 -24.85
C HIS A 408 -27.89 6.44 -26.24
N SER A 409 -28.26 5.53 -27.15
CA SER A 409 -27.76 5.48 -28.53
C SER A 409 -28.22 6.65 -29.40
N VAL A 410 -29.24 7.39 -28.97
CA VAL A 410 -29.78 8.59 -29.64
C VAL A 410 -29.58 9.88 -28.82
N GLY A 411 -28.65 9.87 -27.85
CA GLY A 411 -28.25 11.06 -27.08
C GLY A 411 -28.95 11.22 -25.71
N GLY A 412 -29.68 10.21 -25.23
CA GLY A 412 -30.25 10.19 -23.90
C GLY A 412 -29.19 10.10 -22.79
N THR A 413 -29.29 10.93 -21.76
CA THR A 413 -28.29 11.00 -20.68
C THR A 413 -28.75 10.32 -19.39
N CYS A 414 -27.81 9.77 -18.63
CA CYS A 414 -28.04 9.24 -17.29
C CYS A 414 -27.75 10.33 -16.23
N ASP A 415 -28.55 11.39 -16.22
CA ASP A 415 -28.36 12.49 -15.27
C ASP A 415 -29.59 12.72 -14.38
N PHE A 416 -30.80 12.72 -14.97
CA PHE A 416 -32.09 12.90 -14.27
C PHE A 416 -32.02 14.02 -13.21
N SER A 417 -31.62 15.23 -13.64
CA SER A 417 -31.45 16.39 -12.75
C SER A 417 -30.41 16.16 -11.66
N GLY A 418 -29.30 15.50 -12.01
CA GLY A 418 -28.21 15.14 -11.10
C GLY A 418 -28.49 13.98 -10.14
N THR A 419 -29.64 13.32 -10.22
CA THR A 419 -30.04 12.23 -9.30
C THR A 419 -29.64 10.83 -9.76
N ALA A 420 -29.11 10.67 -10.97
CA ALA A 420 -28.65 9.38 -11.51
C ALA A 420 -27.15 9.35 -11.82
N MET A 421 -26.56 8.15 -11.88
CA MET A 421 -25.19 7.90 -12.31
C MET A 421 -25.10 6.61 -13.15
N THR A 422 -24.13 6.53 -14.05
CA THR A 422 -23.84 5.30 -14.78
C THR A 422 -22.99 4.33 -13.95
N THR A 423 -23.22 3.03 -14.10
CA THR A 423 -22.46 1.96 -13.44
C THR A 423 -22.23 0.78 -14.38
N THR A 424 -21.09 0.11 -14.23
CA THR A 424 -20.72 -1.12 -14.95
C THR A 424 -20.93 -2.39 -14.10
N VAL A 425 -21.44 -2.23 -12.87
CA VAL A 425 -21.70 -3.32 -11.92
C VAL A 425 -23.19 -3.60 -11.84
N ASP A 426 -23.59 -4.85 -12.05
CA ASP A 426 -24.95 -5.33 -11.75
C ASP A 426 -25.12 -5.44 -10.21
N PRO A 427 -25.99 -4.65 -9.57
CA PRO A 427 -26.04 -4.48 -8.11
C PRO A 427 -26.69 -5.65 -7.33
N ARG A 428 -26.64 -6.91 -7.80
CA ARG A 428 -27.40 -8.04 -7.20
C ARG A 428 -26.63 -9.37 -7.08
N THR A 429 -25.49 -9.41 -6.38
CA THR A 429 -24.86 -10.70 -5.99
C THR A 429 -25.15 -11.09 -4.52
N PRO A 430 -25.55 -12.35 -4.22
CA PRO A 430 -25.83 -12.79 -2.84
C PRO A 430 -24.58 -12.90 -1.94
N TYR A 431 -23.39 -12.81 -2.53
CA TYR A 431 -22.10 -12.97 -1.86
C TYR A 431 -21.47 -11.63 -1.40
N GLU A 432 -22.09 -10.50 -1.75
CA GLU A 432 -21.64 -9.15 -1.39
C GLU A 432 -21.50 -8.94 0.13
N GLY A 433 -20.47 -8.20 0.54
CA GLY A 433 -20.20 -7.87 1.95
C GLY A 433 -19.62 -9.03 2.77
N GLY A 434 -19.25 -10.15 2.12
CA GLY A 434 -18.50 -11.23 2.75
C GLY A 434 -16.98 -11.06 2.66
N VAL A 435 -16.25 -11.60 3.63
CA VAL A 435 -14.80 -11.78 3.64
C VAL A 435 -14.51 -13.29 3.57
N TYR A 436 -13.79 -13.67 2.52
CA TYR A 436 -13.54 -15.06 2.14
C TYR A 436 -12.04 -15.34 2.21
N PHE A 437 -11.64 -16.24 3.11
CA PHE A 437 -10.26 -16.68 3.26
C PHE A 437 -9.98 -17.83 2.30
N LEU A 438 -8.83 -17.77 1.63
CA LEU A 438 -8.34 -18.81 0.73
C LEU A 438 -6.82 -18.95 0.85
N ASP A 439 -6.33 -20.17 0.69
CA ASP A 439 -4.90 -20.46 0.53
C ASP A 439 -4.57 -20.48 -0.97
N ILE A 440 -3.45 -19.86 -1.34
CA ILE A 440 -2.84 -20.04 -2.66
C ILE A 440 -1.50 -20.74 -2.46
N THR A 441 -1.39 -21.98 -2.95
CA THR A 441 -0.17 -22.78 -2.85
C THR A 441 0.55 -22.80 -4.19
N PHE A 442 1.77 -22.28 -4.21
CA PHE A 442 2.62 -22.27 -5.41
C PHE A 442 3.42 -23.58 -5.49
N PRO A 443 3.30 -24.36 -6.57
CA PRO A 443 4.14 -25.53 -6.75
C PRO A 443 5.59 -25.13 -7.08
N THR A 444 6.53 -26.05 -6.90
CA THR A 444 7.96 -25.80 -7.14
C THR A 444 8.31 -25.46 -8.59
N ASP A 445 7.43 -25.81 -9.53
CA ASP A 445 7.53 -25.54 -10.97
C ASP A 445 6.65 -24.35 -11.41
N TYR A 446 6.15 -23.54 -10.46
CA TYR A 446 5.52 -22.26 -10.76
C TYR A 446 6.51 -21.31 -11.49
N PRO A 447 6.08 -20.59 -12.55
CA PRO A 447 4.72 -20.43 -13.07
C PRO A 447 4.31 -21.43 -14.16
N PHE A 448 5.07 -22.49 -14.42
CA PHE A 448 4.73 -23.48 -15.46
C PHE A 448 3.60 -24.43 -15.07
N LYS A 449 3.29 -24.53 -13.77
CA LYS A 449 2.04 -25.12 -13.28
C LYS A 449 1.19 -24.11 -12.49
N PRO A 450 -0.14 -24.25 -12.54
CA PRO A 450 -1.03 -23.35 -11.81
C PRO A 450 -0.80 -23.42 -10.30
N PRO A 451 -0.96 -22.29 -9.60
CA PRO A 451 -1.08 -22.31 -8.16
C PRO A 451 -2.38 -23.02 -7.77
N LYS A 452 -2.36 -23.77 -6.68
CA LYS A 452 -3.58 -24.39 -6.14
C LYS A 452 -4.31 -23.39 -5.25
N VAL A 453 -5.59 -23.14 -5.53
CA VAL A 453 -6.45 -22.28 -4.72
C VAL A 453 -7.43 -23.11 -3.92
N VAL A 454 -7.46 -22.90 -2.60
CA VAL A 454 -8.39 -23.60 -1.68
C VAL A 454 -9.03 -22.60 -0.72
N PHE A 455 -10.34 -22.41 -0.81
CA PHE A 455 -11.10 -21.64 0.16
C PHE A 455 -11.12 -22.33 1.52
N LYS A 456 -10.82 -21.56 2.57
CA LYS A 456 -11.01 -21.96 3.96
C LYS A 456 -12.39 -21.57 4.47
N THR A 457 -12.91 -20.46 3.95
CA THR A 457 -14.28 -20.06 4.20
C THR A 457 -15.23 -21.03 3.51
N ARG A 458 -16.23 -21.52 4.24
CA ARG A 458 -17.30 -22.35 3.66
C ARG A 458 -18.22 -21.46 2.83
N ILE A 459 -18.44 -21.82 1.58
CA ILE A 459 -19.20 -21.04 0.62
C ILE A 459 -20.26 -21.94 -0.02
N TYR A 460 -21.48 -21.44 -0.15
CA TYR A 460 -22.50 -22.10 -0.94
C TYR A 460 -22.39 -21.61 -2.39
N HIS A 461 -21.57 -22.28 -3.21
CA HIS A 461 -21.27 -21.88 -4.58
C HIS A 461 -21.09 -23.12 -5.48
N CYS A 462 -21.52 -23.08 -6.74
CA CYS A 462 -21.45 -24.25 -7.62
C CYS A 462 -20.03 -24.62 -8.05
N ASN A 463 -19.14 -23.65 -8.17
CA ASN A 463 -17.73 -23.85 -8.52
C ASN A 463 -16.79 -24.08 -7.32
N VAL A 464 -17.28 -24.12 -6.08
CA VAL A 464 -16.45 -24.39 -4.88
C VAL A 464 -16.93 -25.67 -4.22
N ASP A 465 -16.05 -26.65 -4.06
CA ASP A 465 -16.42 -27.93 -3.46
C ASP A 465 -16.49 -27.88 -1.92
N THR A 466 -16.87 -29.01 -1.29
CA THR A 466 -16.99 -29.10 0.18
C THR A 466 -15.65 -29.04 0.93
N ALA A 467 -14.54 -29.30 0.25
CA ALA A 467 -13.18 -29.16 0.77
C ALA A 467 -12.59 -27.76 0.51
N GLY A 468 -13.31 -26.91 -0.23
CA GLY A 468 -12.91 -25.55 -0.60
C GLY A 468 -12.11 -25.45 -1.90
N ASN A 469 -11.91 -26.54 -2.64
CA ASN A 469 -11.23 -26.45 -3.94
C ASN A 469 -12.09 -25.66 -4.91
N LEU A 470 -11.42 -24.82 -5.69
CA LEU A 470 -12.06 -23.97 -6.68
C LEU A 470 -11.91 -24.59 -8.08
N GLY A 471 -13.05 -24.80 -8.74
CA GLY A 471 -13.13 -25.22 -10.14
C GLY A 471 -13.15 -23.98 -11.01
N LEU A 472 -12.02 -23.71 -11.65
CA LEU A 472 -11.83 -22.55 -12.51
C LEU A 472 -10.78 -22.90 -13.56
N ASP A 473 -11.11 -22.77 -14.84
CA ASP A 473 -10.31 -23.31 -15.96
C ASP A 473 -8.89 -22.78 -15.97
N ILE A 474 -8.73 -21.51 -15.58
CA ILE A 474 -7.40 -20.88 -15.49
C ILE A 474 -6.52 -21.52 -14.41
N LEU A 475 -7.06 -22.29 -13.47
CA LEU A 475 -6.30 -23.03 -12.44
C LEU A 475 -6.11 -24.51 -12.81
N GLU A 476 -6.62 -24.93 -13.97
CA GLU A 476 -6.55 -26.28 -14.51
C GLU A 476 -5.97 -26.24 -15.93
N ASP A 477 -6.79 -26.57 -16.94
CA ASP A 477 -6.35 -26.81 -18.32
C ASP A 477 -6.01 -25.52 -19.10
N CYS A 478 -6.50 -24.37 -18.66
CA CYS A 478 -6.27 -23.07 -19.29
C CYS A 478 -5.20 -22.23 -18.56
N TRP A 479 -4.43 -22.83 -17.64
CA TRP A 479 -3.32 -22.13 -17.00
C TRP A 479 -2.19 -21.85 -17.98
N SER A 480 -1.70 -20.61 -17.99
CA SER A 480 -0.50 -20.20 -18.71
C SER A 480 0.46 -19.49 -17.75
N PRO A 481 1.79 -19.64 -17.90
CA PRO A 481 2.77 -18.88 -17.15
C PRO A 481 2.60 -17.35 -17.22
N ALA A 482 1.87 -16.84 -18.22
CA ALA A 482 1.52 -15.43 -18.39
C ALA A 482 0.32 -14.98 -17.52
N LEU A 483 -0.38 -15.92 -16.86
CA LEU A 483 -1.42 -15.62 -15.90
C LEU A 483 -0.80 -15.26 -14.55
N THR A 484 -1.02 -14.01 -14.14
CA THR A 484 -0.53 -13.52 -12.86
C THR A 484 -1.50 -13.89 -11.73
N ILE A 485 -1.01 -13.86 -10.49
CA ILE A 485 -1.87 -14.02 -9.31
C ILE A 485 -2.98 -12.97 -9.27
N THR A 486 -2.74 -11.76 -9.78
CA THR A 486 -3.77 -10.74 -9.93
C THR A 486 -4.92 -11.22 -10.83
N LYS A 487 -4.62 -11.85 -11.98
CA LYS A 487 -5.65 -12.43 -12.86
C LYS A 487 -6.43 -13.57 -12.19
N VAL A 488 -5.73 -14.43 -11.44
CA VAL A 488 -6.36 -15.49 -10.63
C VAL A 488 -7.33 -14.89 -9.61
N LEU A 489 -6.91 -13.88 -8.86
CA LEU A 489 -7.75 -13.20 -7.86
C LEU A 489 -8.94 -12.46 -8.49
N LEU A 490 -8.76 -11.87 -9.67
CA LEU A 490 -9.85 -11.24 -10.42
C LEU A 490 -10.88 -12.26 -10.92
N ALA A 491 -10.43 -13.41 -11.42
CA ALA A 491 -11.32 -14.48 -11.84
C ALA A 491 -12.06 -15.10 -10.64
N ILE A 492 -11.38 -15.28 -9.51
CA ILE A 492 -11.99 -15.64 -8.23
C ILE A 492 -13.06 -14.62 -7.83
N ARG A 493 -12.82 -13.31 -8.00
CA ARG A 493 -13.83 -12.29 -7.71
C ARG A 493 -15.02 -12.40 -8.66
N ALA A 494 -14.76 -12.66 -9.94
CA ALA A 494 -15.77 -12.72 -11.00
C ALA A 494 -16.77 -13.84 -10.77
N ILE A 495 -16.34 -15.03 -10.32
CA ILE A 495 -17.25 -16.14 -10.04
C ILE A 495 -18.24 -15.83 -8.90
N PHE A 496 -17.86 -15.02 -7.90
CA PHE A 496 -18.81 -14.55 -6.89
C PHE A 496 -19.85 -13.58 -7.45
N THR A 497 -19.60 -12.94 -8.59
CA THR A 497 -20.60 -12.11 -9.27
C THR A 497 -21.44 -12.95 -10.22
N ASN A 498 -20.79 -13.81 -11.00
CA ASN A 498 -21.39 -14.69 -11.99
C ASN A 498 -20.89 -16.13 -11.78
N PRO A 499 -21.58 -16.92 -10.94
CA PRO A 499 -21.30 -18.34 -10.83
C PRO A 499 -21.36 -19.01 -12.21
N ASP A 500 -20.46 -19.95 -12.49
CA ASP A 500 -20.45 -20.70 -13.75
C ASP A 500 -21.11 -22.08 -13.53
N PRO A 501 -22.37 -22.24 -13.97
CA PRO A 501 -23.08 -23.52 -13.84
C PRO A 501 -22.79 -24.50 -14.97
N SER A 502 -22.00 -24.10 -15.98
CA SER A 502 -21.94 -24.73 -17.31
C SER A 502 -20.63 -25.47 -17.58
N ASP A 503 -19.49 -24.81 -17.37
CA ASP A 503 -18.23 -25.35 -17.82
C ASP A 503 -17.61 -26.25 -16.74
N HIS A 504 -17.58 -25.83 -15.46
CA HIS A 504 -16.98 -26.63 -14.37
C HIS A 504 -17.67 -26.52 -12.99
N PRO A 505 -18.93 -26.98 -12.79
CA PRO A 505 -19.55 -26.99 -11.47
C PRO A 505 -19.09 -28.19 -10.61
N HIS A 506 -18.25 -27.92 -9.60
CA HIS A 506 -17.90 -28.93 -8.59
C HIS A 506 -19.10 -29.47 -7.80
N ILE A 507 -20.16 -28.68 -7.63
CA ILE A 507 -21.41 -29.11 -6.98
C ILE A 507 -22.59 -28.94 -7.96
N PRO A 508 -22.89 -29.96 -8.80
CA PRO A 508 -23.94 -29.88 -9.83
C PRO A 508 -25.34 -29.59 -9.26
N GLY A 509 -25.61 -29.95 -8.01
CA GLY A 509 -26.87 -29.65 -7.35
C GLY A 509 -27.11 -28.15 -7.14
N ILE A 510 -26.05 -27.39 -6.81
CA ILE A 510 -26.12 -25.93 -6.64
C ILE A 510 -26.27 -25.26 -8.02
N ALA A 511 -25.53 -25.73 -9.03
CA ALA A 511 -25.65 -25.25 -10.40
C ALA A 511 -27.08 -25.42 -10.96
N ARG A 512 -27.70 -26.59 -10.75
CA ARG A 512 -29.10 -26.82 -11.15
C ARG A 512 -30.07 -25.88 -10.43
N LEU A 513 -29.87 -25.65 -9.12
CA LEU A 513 -30.72 -24.72 -8.38
C LEU A 513 -30.53 -23.28 -8.86
N TYR A 514 -29.30 -22.86 -9.13
CA TYR A 514 -28.97 -21.54 -9.70
C TYR A 514 -29.70 -21.28 -11.03
N LEU A 515 -29.75 -22.29 -11.91
CA LEU A 515 -30.42 -22.22 -13.21
C LEU A 515 -31.95 -22.33 -13.11
N ALA A 516 -32.47 -23.18 -12.23
CA ALA A 516 -33.90 -23.48 -12.14
C ALA A 516 -34.70 -22.52 -11.24
N ASP A 517 -34.09 -22.04 -10.15
CA ASP A 517 -34.71 -21.18 -9.14
C ASP A 517 -33.66 -20.25 -8.50
N ARG A 518 -33.37 -19.17 -9.23
CA ARG A 518 -32.34 -18.19 -8.84
C ARG A 518 -32.64 -17.51 -7.50
N ALA A 519 -33.91 -17.23 -7.21
CA ALA A 519 -34.30 -16.57 -5.97
C ALA A 519 -33.98 -17.43 -4.74
N LYS A 520 -34.30 -18.73 -4.81
CA LYS A 520 -33.99 -19.68 -3.73
C LYS A 520 -32.49 -19.96 -3.61
N HIS A 521 -31.77 -20.03 -4.74
CA HIS A 521 -30.31 -20.09 -4.72
C HIS A 521 -29.70 -18.91 -3.97
N ASP A 522 -30.10 -17.68 -4.34
CA ASP A 522 -29.53 -16.45 -3.78
C ASP A 522 -29.87 -16.29 -2.29
N GLU A 523 -31.05 -16.74 -1.85
CA GLU A 523 -31.42 -16.80 -0.43
C GLU A 523 -30.48 -17.72 0.37
N MET A 524 -30.21 -18.93 -0.14
CA MET A 524 -29.32 -19.91 0.49
C MET A 524 -27.86 -19.43 0.52
N ALA A 525 -27.37 -18.87 -0.60
CA ALA A 525 -26.05 -18.28 -0.68
C ALA A 525 -25.87 -17.11 0.31
N ALA A 526 -26.89 -16.26 0.42
CA ALA A 526 -26.93 -15.16 1.37
C ALA A 526 -26.96 -15.61 2.84
N GLU A 527 -27.64 -16.73 3.16
CA GLU A 527 -27.58 -17.34 4.49
C GLU A 527 -26.16 -17.84 4.82
N TRP A 528 -25.53 -18.55 3.89
CA TRP A 528 -24.18 -19.09 4.08
C TRP A 528 -23.13 -18.01 4.24
N ARG A 529 -23.19 -16.95 3.42
CA ARG A 529 -22.35 -15.76 3.62
C ARG A 529 -22.51 -15.19 5.04
N ARG A 530 -23.76 -15.00 5.50
CA ARG A 530 -24.03 -14.46 6.86
C ARG A 530 -23.42 -15.34 7.96
N ARG A 531 -23.37 -16.65 7.73
CA ARG A 531 -22.93 -17.64 8.72
C ARG A 531 -21.42 -17.91 8.71
N PHE A 532 -20.79 -17.91 7.53
CA PHE A 532 -19.42 -18.40 7.36
C PHE A 532 -18.44 -17.37 6.78
N ALA A 533 -18.93 -16.41 6.01
CA ALA A 533 -18.09 -15.46 5.26
C ALA A 533 -18.23 -14.03 5.76
N LYS A 534 -18.63 -13.79 7.01
CA LYS A 534 -18.63 -12.45 7.56
C LYS A 534 -17.33 -12.23 8.33
N TYR A 535 -16.53 -11.25 7.94
CA TYR A 535 -15.50 -10.75 8.85
C TYR A 535 -16.23 -10.29 10.09
N GLN A 536 -15.88 -10.90 11.22
CA GLN A 536 -16.58 -10.72 12.46
C GLN A 536 -16.19 -9.37 13.10
N SER A 537 -16.19 -8.28 12.31
CA SER A 537 -15.97 -6.90 12.78
C SER A 537 -16.82 -6.62 14.02
N LYS A 538 -18.09 -7.05 14.00
CA LYS A 538 -19.02 -6.96 15.13
C LYS A 538 -18.61 -7.70 16.41
N HIS A 539 -17.65 -8.62 16.34
CA HIS A 539 -17.12 -9.36 17.51
C HIS A 539 -15.80 -8.77 18.02
N THR A 540 -15.25 -7.77 17.34
CA THR A 540 -14.18 -6.93 17.91
C THR A 540 -14.78 -5.98 18.93
N ASN A 541 -14.00 -5.52 19.90
CA ASN A 541 -14.37 -4.53 20.90
C ASN A 541 -14.92 -3.25 20.26
N LEU A 542 -14.18 -2.67 19.30
CA LEU A 542 -14.64 -1.49 18.58
C LEU A 542 -15.88 -1.77 17.73
N GLY A 543 -15.97 -2.92 17.09
CA GLY A 543 -17.17 -3.26 16.34
C GLY A 543 -18.39 -3.41 17.23
N ARG A 544 -18.28 -4.05 18.40
CA ARG A 544 -19.37 -4.10 19.39
C ARG A 544 -19.77 -2.70 19.87
N LEU A 545 -18.79 -1.84 20.14
CA LEU A 545 -19.03 -0.45 20.54
C LEU A 545 -19.78 0.30 19.43
N MET A 546 -19.33 0.19 18.19
CA MET A 546 -19.96 0.87 17.05
C MET A 546 -21.36 0.33 16.75
N GLU A 547 -21.59 -0.98 16.90
CA GLU A 547 -22.95 -1.55 16.77
C GLU A 547 -23.90 -1.02 17.86
N LYS A 548 -23.38 -0.81 19.07
CA LYS A 548 -24.18 -0.33 20.21
C LYS A 548 -24.43 1.18 20.18
N TYR A 549 -23.45 1.97 19.77
CA TYR A 549 -23.47 3.43 19.90
C TYR A 549 -23.46 4.17 18.56
N GLY A 550 -23.07 3.54 17.45
CA GLY A 550 -22.83 4.18 16.16
C GLY A 550 -24.04 4.95 15.62
N SER A 551 -25.24 4.35 15.61
CA SER A 551 -26.46 5.04 15.18
C SER A 551 -26.81 6.24 16.08
N LYS A 552 -26.49 6.19 17.38
CA LYS A 552 -26.72 7.30 18.31
C LYS A 552 -25.69 8.42 18.09
N LEU A 553 -24.43 8.06 17.84
CA LEU A 553 -23.33 9.02 17.69
C LEU A 553 -23.33 9.71 16.33
N PHE A 554 -23.67 8.99 15.25
CA PHE A 554 -23.54 9.51 13.88
C PHE A 554 -24.86 9.57 13.09
N GLY A 555 -25.98 9.14 13.68
CA GLY A 555 -27.29 9.16 13.03
C GLY A 555 -27.29 8.40 11.70
N ALA A 556 -27.83 9.03 10.66
CA ALA A 556 -27.88 8.48 9.30
C ALA A 556 -26.49 8.30 8.64
N SER A 557 -25.44 8.92 9.18
CA SER A 557 -24.07 8.75 8.66
C SER A 557 -23.43 7.43 9.09
N TYR A 558 -23.97 6.77 10.13
CA TYR A 558 -23.51 5.44 10.53
C TYR A 558 -24.05 4.38 9.59
N LYS A 559 -23.15 3.57 9.02
CA LYS A 559 -23.51 2.44 8.16
C LYS A 559 -23.19 1.11 8.82
N ASP A 560 -21.91 0.87 9.09
CA ASP A 560 -21.40 -0.32 9.76
C ASP A 560 -20.03 -0.01 10.39
N PRO A 561 -19.50 -0.89 11.28
CA PRO A 561 -18.24 -0.62 11.97
C PRO A 561 -17.03 -0.37 11.07
N ILE A 562 -16.94 -1.02 9.91
CA ILE A 562 -15.78 -0.90 9.01
C ILE A 562 -15.84 0.43 8.27
N THR A 563 -16.95 0.71 7.58
CA THR A 563 -17.08 1.91 6.74
C THR A 563 -17.17 3.19 7.56
N SER A 564 -17.64 3.10 8.81
CA SER A 564 -17.77 4.25 9.72
C SER A 564 -16.59 4.44 10.68
N PHE A 565 -15.52 3.65 10.58
CA PHE A 565 -14.37 3.75 11.51
C PHE A 565 -13.74 5.16 11.52
N THR A 566 -13.56 5.77 10.35
CA THR A 566 -13.01 7.14 10.25
C THR A 566 -13.89 8.18 10.95
N LEU A 567 -15.21 7.98 10.99
CA LEU A 567 -16.12 8.84 11.76
C LEU A 567 -15.88 8.68 13.25
N LEU A 568 -15.72 7.44 13.73
CA LEU A 568 -15.37 7.17 15.14
C LEU A 568 -14.03 7.79 15.53
N GLN A 569 -13.00 7.66 14.69
CA GLN A 569 -11.68 8.22 14.97
C GLN A 569 -11.77 9.75 15.11
N LYS A 570 -12.40 10.45 14.14
CA LYS A 570 -12.60 11.90 14.19
C LYS A 570 -13.42 12.32 15.41
N PHE A 571 -14.51 11.60 15.70
CA PHE A 571 -15.34 11.84 16.88
C PHE A 571 -14.54 11.69 18.18
N SER A 572 -13.71 10.66 18.31
CA SER A 572 -12.90 10.45 19.52
C SER A 572 -11.91 11.58 19.79
N VAL A 573 -11.44 12.28 18.74
CA VAL A 573 -10.56 13.44 18.86
C VAL A 573 -11.33 14.72 19.17
N GLN A 574 -12.50 14.92 18.56
CA GLN A 574 -13.31 16.13 18.70
C GLN A 574 -14.17 16.15 19.97
N HIS A 575 -14.63 14.98 20.41
CA HIS A 575 -15.53 14.77 21.55
C HIS A 575 -14.91 13.77 22.54
N PRO A 576 -13.72 14.05 23.09
CA PRO A 576 -13.02 13.10 23.93
C PRO A 576 -13.77 12.75 25.22
N GLU A 577 -14.53 13.68 25.82
CA GLU A 577 -15.32 13.39 27.02
C GLU A 577 -16.39 12.33 26.75
N ASP A 578 -17.12 12.45 25.65
CA ASP A 578 -18.14 11.48 25.25
C ASP A 578 -17.52 10.10 24.98
N TYR A 579 -16.40 10.07 24.25
CA TYR A 579 -15.67 8.84 23.96
C TYR A 579 -15.20 8.13 25.25
N TRP A 580 -14.51 8.85 26.14
CA TRP A 580 -14.01 8.27 27.39
C TRP A 580 -15.15 7.84 28.32
N SER A 581 -16.29 8.52 28.32
CA SER A 581 -17.49 8.11 29.08
C SER A 581 -18.04 6.73 28.66
N ILE A 582 -17.74 6.30 27.43
CA ILE A 582 -18.10 4.99 26.90
C ILE A 582 -17.01 3.98 27.24
N VAL A 583 -15.76 4.26 26.88
CA VAL A 583 -14.64 3.30 27.03
C VAL A 583 -14.36 2.94 28.48
N LEU A 584 -14.50 3.89 29.42
CA LEU A 584 -14.31 3.59 30.84
C LEU A 584 -15.30 2.54 31.38
N LYS A 585 -16.46 2.35 30.74
CA LYS A 585 -17.43 1.32 31.12
C LYS A 585 -17.05 -0.07 30.63
N GLU A 586 -16.12 -0.15 29.67
CA GLU A 586 -15.64 -1.41 29.10
C GLU A 586 -14.35 -1.91 29.79
N LEU A 587 -13.76 -1.10 30.68
CA LEU A 587 -12.58 -1.42 31.47
C LEU A 587 -12.95 -1.56 32.96
N SER A 588 -12.21 -2.38 33.70
CA SER A 588 -12.33 -2.52 35.16
C SER A 588 -11.73 -1.31 35.89
N VAL A 589 -12.30 -0.11 35.67
CA VAL A 589 -11.86 1.14 36.30
C VAL A 589 -12.91 1.63 37.27
N SER A 590 -12.50 1.92 38.51
CA SER A 590 -13.37 2.47 39.54
C SER A 590 -12.72 3.63 40.28
N PHE A 591 -13.45 4.73 40.41
CA PHE A 591 -13.06 5.87 41.22
C PHE A 591 -13.62 5.73 42.64
N ARG A 592 -12.81 6.08 43.64
CA ARG A 592 -13.27 6.18 45.03
C ARG A 592 -14.10 7.44 45.22
N GLU A 593 -13.58 8.57 44.74
CA GLU A 593 -14.31 9.83 44.59
C GLU A 593 -14.46 10.11 43.11
N ALA A 594 -15.70 10.30 42.65
CA ALA A 594 -15.98 10.54 41.25
C ALA A 594 -15.42 11.90 40.78
N PRO A 595 -14.94 12.00 39.54
CA PRO A 595 -14.46 13.26 38.98
C PRO A 595 -15.59 14.27 38.77
N LYS A 596 -15.26 15.57 38.78
CA LYS A 596 -16.23 16.64 38.49
C LYS A 596 -16.69 16.63 37.03
N CYS A 597 -15.75 16.39 36.10
CA CYS A 597 -15.95 16.22 34.66
C CYS A 597 -14.85 15.28 34.13
N ILE A 598 -14.86 14.93 32.85
CA ILE A 598 -13.83 14.05 32.27
C ILE A 598 -12.60 14.87 31.89
N LEU A 599 -12.80 16.03 31.28
CA LEU A 599 -11.71 16.92 30.85
C LEU A 599 -12.05 18.39 31.18
N ASP A 600 -11.11 19.09 31.80
CA ASP A 600 -11.17 20.54 32.03
C ASP A 600 -10.05 21.25 31.25
N THR A 601 -10.42 22.06 30.26
CA THR A 601 -9.50 22.87 29.43
C THR A 601 -9.56 24.37 29.73
N THR A 602 -10.11 24.75 30.89
CA THR A 602 -10.23 26.17 31.29
C THR A 602 -8.87 26.78 31.62
N ASP A 603 -7.96 26.02 32.23
CA ASP A 603 -6.58 26.42 32.50
C ASP A 603 -5.73 26.33 31.22
N LYS A 604 -5.45 27.48 30.62
CA LYS A 604 -4.64 27.60 29.40
C LYS A 604 -3.14 27.37 29.61
N SER A 605 -2.66 27.31 30.86
CA SER A 605 -1.26 26.97 31.15
C SER A 605 -0.96 25.47 31.00
N LYS A 606 -2.00 24.63 31.07
CA LYS A 606 -1.90 23.18 30.86
C LYS A 606 -2.31 22.82 29.44
N HIS A 607 -1.35 22.67 28.53
CA HIS A 607 -1.60 22.35 27.12
C HIS A 607 -2.52 21.13 26.91
N GLY A 608 -2.41 20.11 27.76
CA GLY A 608 -3.21 18.88 27.68
C GLY A 608 -4.53 18.88 28.45
N GLY A 609 -4.87 19.98 29.12
CA GLY A 609 -6.00 20.07 30.05
C GLY A 609 -5.78 19.27 31.34
N THR A 610 -6.78 19.31 32.23
CA THR A 610 -6.82 18.51 33.46
C THR A 610 -7.85 17.39 33.31
N TRP A 611 -7.41 16.14 33.39
CA TRP A 611 -8.27 14.97 33.23
C TRP A 611 -8.79 14.48 34.58
N PHE A 612 -10.09 14.19 34.64
CA PHE A 612 -10.81 13.69 35.83
C PHE A 612 -10.56 14.54 37.11
N PRO A 613 -10.70 15.87 37.06
CA PRO A 613 -10.38 16.76 38.18
C PRO A 613 -11.16 16.39 39.44
N GLY A 614 -10.45 16.35 40.57
CA GLY A 614 -11.01 16.05 41.89
C GLY A 614 -11.27 14.58 42.17
N SER A 615 -10.98 13.67 41.23
CA SER A 615 -11.13 12.23 41.48
C SER A 615 -9.95 11.62 42.22
N THR A 616 -10.25 10.59 43.01
CA THR A 616 -9.27 9.75 43.71
C THR A 616 -9.52 8.28 43.38
N MET A 617 -8.45 7.49 43.28
CA MET A 617 -8.54 6.06 42.99
C MET A 617 -7.28 5.31 43.44
N ASN A 618 -7.29 3.99 43.24
CA ASN A 618 -6.10 3.15 43.24
C ASN A 618 -6.13 2.22 42.03
N ILE A 619 -5.25 2.45 41.06
CA ILE A 619 -5.24 1.69 39.80
C ILE A 619 -4.80 0.24 39.97
N ALA A 620 -4.02 -0.07 41.02
CA ALA A 620 -3.68 -1.45 41.34
C ALA A 620 -4.88 -2.21 41.92
N GLU A 621 -5.70 -1.58 42.77
CA GLU A 621 -6.95 -2.18 43.25
C GLU A 621 -7.88 -2.55 42.09
N CYS A 622 -8.00 -1.66 41.09
CA CYS A 622 -8.78 -1.90 39.87
C CYS A 622 -8.34 -3.19 39.13
N CYS A 623 -7.07 -3.59 39.23
CA CYS A 623 -6.55 -4.81 38.62
C CYS A 623 -6.88 -6.09 39.42
N LEU A 624 -7.15 -5.96 40.73
CA LEU A 624 -7.20 -7.06 41.71
C LEU A 624 -8.61 -7.43 42.15
N LEU A 625 -9.58 -6.52 41.97
CA LEU A 625 -10.95 -6.77 42.36
C LEU A 625 -11.70 -7.56 41.28
N PRO A 626 -12.62 -8.46 41.69
CA PRO A 626 -13.54 -9.08 40.76
C PRO A 626 -14.53 -8.03 40.25
N THR A 627 -14.90 -8.14 38.99
CA THR A 627 -15.81 -7.21 38.30
C THR A 627 -16.85 -7.99 37.51
N SER A 628 -18.09 -7.47 37.45
CA SER A 628 -19.15 -8.07 36.64
C SER A 628 -18.98 -7.78 35.14
N HIS A 629 -18.40 -6.62 34.80
CA HIS A 629 -18.06 -6.24 33.44
C HIS A 629 -16.79 -5.34 33.43
N PRO A 630 -15.72 -5.70 32.69
CA PRO A 630 -15.51 -7.02 32.09
C PRO A 630 -15.58 -8.13 33.15
N ARG A 631 -16.14 -9.28 32.80
CA ARG A 631 -16.41 -10.35 33.77
C ARG A 631 -15.11 -10.97 34.25
N LYS A 632 -14.80 -10.78 35.54
CA LYS A 632 -13.62 -11.34 36.19
C LYS A 632 -13.98 -11.76 37.61
N GLU A 633 -13.84 -13.05 37.90
CA GLU A 633 -14.18 -13.63 39.20
C GLU A 633 -12.89 -14.01 39.95
N ASP A 634 -13.00 -14.23 41.26
CA ASP A 634 -11.87 -14.63 42.10
C ASP A 634 -11.19 -15.92 41.61
N SER A 635 -11.96 -16.83 40.99
CA SER A 635 -11.49 -18.08 40.39
C SER A 635 -10.90 -17.92 38.98
N SER A 636 -11.04 -16.74 38.36
CA SER A 636 -10.50 -16.50 37.02
C SER A 636 -8.98 -16.54 37.03
N LEU A 637 -8.38 -17.09 35.98
CA LEU A 637 -6.94 -17.07 35.79
C LEU A 637 -6.46 -15.62 35.61
N ALA A 638 -5.47 -15.23 36.39
CA ALA A 638 -4.86 -13.90 36.31
C ALA A 638 -3.48 -13.97 35.65
N VAL A 639 -2.66 -14.95 36.02
CA VAL A 639 -1.31 -15.11 35.46
C VAL A 639 -1.04 -16.57 35.12
N VAL A 640 -0.41 -16.82 33.97
CA VAL A 640 0.17 -18.11 33.60
C VAL A 640 1.66 -17.92 33.29
N TRP A 641 2.50 -18.87 33.68
CA TRP A 641 3.94 -18.76 33.42
C TRP A 641 4.68 -20.08 33.32
N ARG A 642 5.87 -20.03 32.74
CA ARG A 642 6.84 -21.13 32.71
C ARG A 642 8.26 -20.60 32.80
N ASP A 643 9.11 -21.34 33.50
CA ASP A 643 10.55 -21.05 33.63
C ASP A 643 11.36 -21.65 32.48
N GLU A 644 12.42 -20.97 32.06
CA GLU A 644 13.36 -21.48 31.06
C GLU A 644 13.91 -22.86 31.45
N GLY A 645 13.87 -23.82 30.52
CA GLY A 645 14.36 -25.19 30.75
C GLY A 645 13.35 -26.12 31.41
N SER A 646 12.15 -25.64 31.73
CA SER A 646 11.02 -26.45 32.18
C SER A 646 10.03 -26.71 31.03
N ASP A 647 10.55 -26.89 29.82
CA ASP A 647 9.78 -26.92 28.58
C ASP A 647 8.73 -28.04 28.59
N ASP A 648 9.04 -29.20 29.17
CA ASP A 648 8.15 -30.37 29.26
C ASP A 648 7.28 -30.40 30.53
N SER A 649 7.38 -29.38 31.39
CA SER A 649 6.56 -29.25 32.60
C SER A 649 5.22 -28.58 32.31
N ASP A 650 4.22 -28.86 33.14
CA ASP A 650 2.92 -28.18 33.09
C ASP A 650 3.06 -26.66 33.26
N ILE A 651 2.12 -25.92 32.66
CA ILE A 651 2.04 -24.46 32.81
C ILE A 651 1.63 -24.12 34.24
N ASN A 652 2.42 -23.24 34.88
CA ASN A 652 2.03 -22.70 36.18
C ASN A 652 0.91 -21.67 35.99
N HIS A 653 0.02 -21.57 36.97
CA HIS A 653 -1.11 -20.67 36.93
C HIS A 653 -1.35 -20.04 38.30
N MET A 654 -1.97 -18.87 38.30
CA MET A 654 -2.38 -18.13 39.48
C MET A 654 -3.74 -17.48 39.22
N THR A 655 -4.68 -17.73 40.13
CA THR A 655 -6.01 -17.11 40.10
C THR A 655 -5.97 -15.66 40.53
N LEU A 656 -7.01 -14.89 40.21
CA LEU A 656 -7.15 -13.50 40.67
C LEU A 656 -7.10 -13.40 42.19
N ARG A 657 -7.75 -14.32 42.90
CA ARG A 657 -7.74 -14.36 44.36
C ARG A 657 -6.32 -14.54 44.91
N GLU A 658 -5.58 -15.52 44.39
CA GLU A 658 -4.21 -15.78 44.83
C GLU A 658 -3.30 -14.59 44.54
N LEU A 659 -3.42 -13.98 43.36
CA LEU A 659 -2.69 -12.76 43.01
C LEU A 659 -2.97 -11.64 44.01
N ARG A 660 -4.25 -11.39 44.31
CA ARG A 660 -4.67 -10.37 45.29
C ARG A 660 -4.09 -10.65 46.67
N GLU A 661 -4.19 -11.87 47.17
CA GLU A 661 -3.65 -12.28 48.47
C GLU A 661 -2.13 -12.08 48.55
N GLN A 662 -1.38 -12.43 47.50
CA GLN A 662 0.06 -12.20 47.43
C GLN A 662 0.42 -10.71 47.37
N VAL A 663 -0.31 -9.92 46.57
CA VAL A 663 -0.08 -8.46 46.48
C VAL A 663 -0.34 -7.79 47.83
N MET A 664 -1.42 -8.16 48.53
CA MET A 664 -1.74 -7.64 49.86
C MET A 664 -0.69 -8.03 50.90
N LEU A 665 -0.12 -9.24 50.83
CA LEU A 665 0.97 -9.66 51.70
C LEU A 665 2.23 -8.80 51.48
N VAL A 666 2.60 -8.55 50.23
CA VAL A 666 3.76 -7.71 49.90
C VAL A 666 3.51 -6.25 50.30
N ALA A 667 2.30 -5.73 50.11
CA ALA A 667 1.91 -4.39 50.53
C ALA A 667 2.05 -4.20 52.05
N ASN A 668 1.65 -5.20 52.85
CA ASN A 668 1.88 -5.19 54.30
C ASN A 668 3.38 -5.18 54.65
N ALA A 669 4.21 -5.96 53.94
CA ALA A 669 5.64 -6.00 54.20
C ALA A 669 6.34 -4.68 53.85
N LEU A 670 5.87 -3.97 52.81
CA LEU A 670 6.36 -2.65 52.43
C LEU A 670 6.15 -1.62 53.54
N ASP A 671 4.98 -1.63 54.20
CA ASP A 671 4.63 -0.66 55.24
C ASP A 671 5.49 -0.77 56.51
N GLU A 672 6.12 -1.93 56.75
CA GLU A 672 7.04 -2.12 57.87
C GLU A 672 8.45 -1.58 57.59
N ILE A 673 8.77 -1.28 56.32
CA ILE A 673 10.14 -0.97 55.89
C ILE A 673 10.26 0.42 55.28
N PHE A 674 9.23 0.87 54.55
CA PHE A 674 9.23 2.12 53.78
C PHE A 674 8.12 3.07 54.24
N SER A 675 8.29 4.36 53.94
CA SER A 675 7.32 5.41 54.24
C SER A 675 6.48 5.75 53.01
N LYS A 676 5.17 5.97 53.20
CA LYS A 676 4.24 6.27 52.09
C LYS A 676 4.78 7.37 51.16
N GLY A 677 4.66 7.17 49.85
CA GLY A 677 5.21 8.06 48.83
C GLY A 677 6.69 7.83 48.49
N ASP A 678 7.40 6.94 49.20
CA ASP A 678 8.76 6.54 48.82
C ASP A 678 8.77 5.94 47.41
N ALA A 679 9.81 6.28 46.64
CA ALA A 679 10.10 5.68 45.35
C ALA A 679 10.91 4.39 45.56
N ILE A 680 10.41 3.26 45.04
CA ILE A 680 10.99 1.93 45.23
C ILE A 680 11.30 1.33 43.87
N ALA A 681 12.57 1.00 43.65
CA ALA A 681 13.01 0.47 42.38
C ALA A 681 12.75 -1.03 42.23
N ILE A 682 12.52 -1.45 40.99
CA ILE A 682 12.49 -2.86 40.59
C ILE A 682 13.54 -3.01 39.49
N ASP A 683 14.57 -3.82 39.77
CA ASP A 683 15.63 -4.20 38.84
C ASP A 683 15.78 -5.72 38.87
N MET A 684 14.90 -6.40 38.12
CA MET A 684 14.87 -7.85 37.94
C MET A 684 13.99 -8.23 36.73
N PRO A 685 14.16 -9.44 36.16
CA PRO A 685 13.27 -9.98 35.14
C PRO A 685 11.79 -9.89 35.53
N MET A 686 10.91 -9.71 34.55
CA MET A 686 9.47 -9.62 34.76
C MET A 686 8.86 -11.00 35.05
N THR A 687 9.08 -11.47 36.27
CA THR A 687 8.47 -12.70 36.80
C THR A 687 7.09 -12.42 37.38
N VAL A 688 6.32 -13.49 37.66
CA VAL A 688 5.07 -13.38 38.44
C VAL A 688 5.28 -12.62 39.77
N THR A 689 6.42 -12.82 40.44
CA THR A 689 6.74 -12.09 41.68
C THR A 689 7.06 -10.63 41.42
N ALA A 690 7.72 -10.29 40.30
CA ALA A 690 7.93 -8.88 39.93
C ALA A 690 6.59 -8.16 39.67
N VAL A 691 5.61 -8.82 39.05
CA VAL A 691 4.24 -8.31 38.88
C VAL A 691 3.56 -8.08 40.23
N ILE A 692 3.68 -9.03 41.16
CA ILE A 692 3.15 -8.89 42.53
C ILE A 692 3.77 -7.69 43.23
N ILE A 693 5.10 -7.54 43.18
CA ILE A 693 5.82 -6.42 43.78
C ILE A 693 5.37 -5.09 43.17
N TYR A 694 5.28 -5.02 41.84
CA TYR A 694 4.86 -3.82 41.13
C TYR A 694 3.47 -3.35 41.59
N LEU A 695 2.48 -4.26 41.59
CA LEU A 695 1.12 -3.95 42.02
C LEU A 695 1.07 -3.61 43.52
N ALA A 696 1.87 -4.25 44.37
CA ALA A 696 1.90 -3.99 45.80
C ALA A 696 2.44 -2.61 46.15
N ILE A 697 3.49 -2.15 45.45
CA ILE A 697 4.04 -0.80 45.61
C ILE A 697 2.94 0.24 45.30
N VAL A 698 2.23 0.08 44.19
CA VAL A 698 1.15 1.00 43.79
C VAL A 698 -0.07 0.89 44.71
N LEU A 699 -0.48 -0.32 45.11
CA LEU A 699 -1.61 -0.54 46.03
C LEU A 699 -1.38 0.15 47.38
N ALA A 700 -0.14 0.12 47.86
CA ALA A 700 0.27 0.73 49.10
C ALA A 700 0.59 2.23 48.98
N GLY A 701 0.44 2.86 47.81
CA GLY A 701 0.64 4.31 47.63
C GLY A 701 2.11 4.75 47.59
N PHE A 702 3.02 3.83 47.26
CA PHE A 702 4.40 4.12 46.92
C PHE A 702 4.56 4.32 45.41
N VAL A 703 5.75 4.74 44.98
CA VAL A 703 6.05 4.97 43.55
C VAL A 703 6.99 3.91 43.03
N VAL A 704 6.63 3.21 41.95
CA VAL A 704 7.54 2.27 41.30
C VAL A 704 8.62 3.03 40.54
N VAL A 705 9.87 2.56 40.60
CA VAL A 705 10.95 2.99 39.70
C VAL A 705 11.34 1.80 38.84
N SER A 706 10.95 1.83 37.57
CA SER A 706 11.14 0.70 36.67
C SER A 706 12.53 0.75 36.03
N ILE A 707 13.37 -0.25 36.31
CA ILE A 707 14.73 -0.36 35.78
C ILE A 707 14.86 -1.66 34.99
N ALA A 708 15.50 -1.58 33.81
CA ALA A 708 15.72 -2.77 32.99
C ALA A 708 16.84 -3.63 33.58
N ASP A 709 16.52 -4.90 33.84
CA ASP A 709 17.36 -5.95 34.42
C ASP A 709 18.70 -6.19 33.70
N SER A 710 18.78 -5.84 32.42
CA SER A 710 20.03 -5.95 31.66
C SER A 710 21.10 -4.91 32.00
N PHE A 711 20.72 -3.80 32.67
CA PHE A 711 21.58 -2.64 32.77
C PHE A 711 22.84 -2.92 33.60
N VAL A 712 23.88 -2.16 33.30
CA VAL A 712 25.12 -2.14 34.08
C VAL A 712 24.97 -1.25 35.31
N ALA A 713 25.83 -1.44 36.32
CA ALA A 713 25.76 -0.73 37.60
C ALA A 713 25.63 0.80 37.45
N LYS A 714 26.42 1.42 36.55
CA LYS A 714 26.35 2.87 36.29
C LYS A 714 24.97 3.34 35.81
N GLU A 715 24.33 2.57 34.93
CA GLU A 715 23.01 2.91 34.40
C GLU A 715 21.92 2.75 35.46
N ILE A 716 22.05 1.74 36.33
CA ILE A 716 21.20 1.55 37.50
C ILE A 716 21.37 2.73 38.47
N ALA A 717 22.61 3.12 38.78
CA ALA A 717 22.95 4.20 39.70
C ALA A 717 22.32 5.53 39.28
N THR A 718 22.41 5.88 37.98
CA THR A 718 21.80 7.10 37.43
C THR A 718 20.29 7.12 37.66
N ARG A 719 19.60 6.00 37.41
CA ARG A 719 18.14 5.91 37.56
C ARG A 719 17.71 6.02 39.01
N LEU A 720 18.40 5.30 39.92
CA LEU A 720 18.16 5.37 41.36
C LEU A 720 18.35 6.79 41.91
N ARG A 721 19.39 7.49 41.46
CA ARG A 721 19.68 8.88 41.86
C ARG A 721 18.62 9.84 41.36
N VAL A 722 18.27 9.78 40.07
CA VAL A 722 17.30 10.68 39.44
C VAL A 722 15.90 10.49 40.02
N SER A 723 15.48 9.25 40.28
CA SER A 723 14.18 8.96 40.89
C SER A 723 14.15 9.14 42.41
N LYS A 724 15.32 9.39 43.04
CA LYS A 724 15.48 9.45 44.51
C LYS A 724 14.96 8.19 45.21
N ALA A 725 15.24 7.02 44.63
CA ALA A 725 14.78 5.74 45.16
C ALA A 725 15.29 5.49 46.59
N LYS A 726 14.44 4.88 47.43
CA LYS A 726 14.74 4.55 48.84
C LYS A 726 15.09 3.09 49.08
N GLY A 727 14.67 2.22 48.17
CA GLY A 727 15.01 0.81 48.16
C GLY A 727 14.88 0.22 46.76
N ILE A 728 15.34 -1.02 46.62
CA ILE A 728 15.31 -1.73 45.34
C ILE A 728 14.98 -3.22 45.54
N PHE A 729 14.05 -3.74 44.76
CA PHE A 729 13.85 -5.17 44.59
C PHE A 729 14.73 -5.69 43.46
N THR A 730 15.46 -6.77 43.72
CA THR A 730 16.36 -7.39 42.74
C THR A 730 16.48 -8.90 42.95
N GLN A 731 17.23 -9.58 42.09
CA GLN A 731 17.54 -11.01 42.19
C GLN A 731 19.03 -11.25 42.42
N ASP A 732 19.37 -12.45 42.92
CA ASP A 732 20.76 -12.88 43.01
C ASP A 732 21.45 -12.90 41.64
N PHE A 733 20.81 -13.51 40.64
CA PHE A 733 21.26 -13.51 39.25
C PHE A 733 20.08 -13.54 38.27
N ILE A 734 20.34 -13.22 37.01
CA ILE A 734 19.41 -13.46 35.90
C ILE A 734 19.79 -14.79 35.26
N LEU A 735 18.81 -15.66 35.05
CA LEU A 735 18.94 -16.84 34.20
C LEU A 735 18.38 -16.51 32.81
N ARG A 736 19.22 -16.52 31.78
CA ARG A 736 18.79 -16.22 30.41
C ARG A 736 19.64 -16.95 29.39
N GLY A 737 19.02 -17.77 28.53
CA GLY A 737 19.74 -18.55 27.51
C GLY A 737 20.75 -19.52 28.14
N GLY A 738 20.39 -20.14 29.26
CA GLY A 738 21.25 -21.01 30.06
C GLY A 738 22.42 -20.32 30.79
N ARG A 739 22.56 -18.99 30.70
CA ARG A 739 23.64 -18.22 31.36
C ARG A 739 23.15 -17.57 32.65
N LYS A 740 24.02 -17.53 33.66
CA LYS A 740 23.80 -16.77 34.90
C LYS A 740 24.51 -15.43 34.83
N VAL A 741 23.76 -14.34 34.93
CA VAL A 741 24.30 -12.98 34.95
C VAL A 741 24.12 -12.40 36.36
N PRO A 742 25.19 -12.02 37.08
CA PRO A 742 25.08 -11.58 38.46
C PRO A 742 24.40 -10.21 38.51
N LEU A 743 23.24 -10.13 39.18
CA LEU A 743 22.41 -8.92 39.19
C LEU A 743 22.57 -8.17 40.51
N TYR A 744 22.46 -8.86 41.65
CA TYR A 744 22.66 -8.26 42.97
C TYR A 744 24.00 -7.52 43.09
N SER A 745 25.09 -8.08 42.56
CA SER A 745 26.41 -7.42 42.61
C SER A 745 26.42 -6.08 41.87
N ARG A 746 25.69 -5.97 40.75
CA ARG A 746 25.56 -4.71 39.98
C ARG A 746 24.76 -3.67 40.77
N VAL A 747 23.72 -4.10 41.49
CA VAL A 747 22.93 -3.24 42.37
C VAL A 747 23.77 -2.73 43.53
N VAL A 748 24.57 -3.59 44.15
CA VAL A 748 25.49 -3.23 45.23
C VAL A 748 26.53 -2.20 44.77
N GLU A 749 27.09 -2.38 43.57
CA GLU A 749 28.03 -1.44 42.94
C GLU A 749 27.34 -0.11 42.58
N ALA A 750 26.08 -0.15 42.15
CA ALA A 750 25.34 1.03 41.71
C ALA A 750 25.04 2.01 42.84
N ALA A 751 24.58 1.54 43.99
CA ALA A 751 24.23 2.40 45.12
C ALA A 751 24.24 1.66 46.48
N PRO A 752 24.55 2.36 47.59
CA PRO A 752 24.42 1.82 48.95
C PRO A 752 22.97 1.81 49.46
N LEU A 753 21.98 1.62 48.58
CA LEU A 753 20.56 1.54 48.95
C LEU A 753 20.20 0.16 49.49
N LYS A 754 19.18 0.11 50.36
CA LYS A 754 18.63 -1.15 50.88
C LYS A 754 18.03 -1.98 49.74
N ALA A 755 18.52 -3.20 49.56
CA ALA A 755 18.03 -4.14 48.57
C ALA A 755 17.19 -5.25 49.21
N ILE A 756 16.08 -5.61 48.58
CA ILE A 756 15.32 -6.82 48.86
C ILE A 756 15.63 -7.81 47.74
N VAL A 757 16.26 -8.93 48.10
CA VAL A 757 16.85 -9.87 47.14
C VAL A 757 16.02 -11.15 47.05
N LEU A 758 15.54 -11.44 45.85
CA LEU A 758 14.79 -12.64 45.51
C LEU A 758 15.73 -13.73 44.97
N PRO A 759 15.48 -15.01 45.28
CA PRO A 759 16.18 -16.11 44.61
C PRO A 759 15.70 -16.23 43.18
N ALA A 760 16.61 -16.34 42.21
CA ALA A 760 16.25 -16.67 40.84
C ALA A 760 15.83 -18.13 40.65
N ILE A 761 16.37 -19.04 41.47
CA ILE A 761 16.04 -20.47 41.47
C ILE A 761 15.81 -20.94 42.90
N GLY A 762 14.74 -21.72 43.12
CA GLY A 762 14.44 -22.30 44.42
C GLY A 762 13.89 -21.29 45.42
N ARG A 763 14.08 -21.56 46.73
CA ARG A 763 13.43 -20.81 47.83
C ARG A 763 14.36 -19.87 48.60
N ASN A 764 15.68 -20.04 48.49
CA ASN A 764 16.66 -19.30 49.27
C ASN A 764 17.68 -18.64 48.34
N VAL A 765 18.11 -17.45 48.72
CA VAL A 765 19.15 -16.68 48.01
C VAL A 765 20.50 -17.37 48.22
N GLY A 766 21.19 -17.69 47.12
CA GLY A 766 22.45 -18.44 47.15
C GLY A 766 23.72 -17.61 47.38
N ILE A 767 23.58 -16.34 47.75
CA ILE A 767 24.67 -15.36 47.88
C ILE A 767 24.66 -14.70 49.26
N GLN A 768 25.82 -14.22 49.70
CA GLN A 768 25.94 -13.44 50.93
C GLN A 768 25.43 -12.02 50.72
N LEU A 769 24.46 -11.61 51.53
CA LEU A 769 23.87 -10.27 51.49
C LEU A 769 24.63 -9.30 52.40
N ARG A 770 24.62 -8.01 52.07
CA ARG A 770 25.06 -6.92 52.99
C ARG A 770 24.15 -6.90 54.21
N GLU A 771 24.66 -6.45 55.36
CA GLU A 771 23.90 -6.42 56.63
C GLU A 771 22.57 -5.65 56.54
N GLN A 772 22.53 -4.60 55.73
CA GLN A 772 21.35 -3.76 55.54
C GLN A 772 20.29 -4.34 54.58
N ASP A 773 20.65 -5.36 53.81
CA ASP A 773 19.81 -5.94 52.76
C ASP A 773 19.01 -7.14 53.29
N LEU A 774 17.84 -7.37 52.72
CA LEU A 774 16.93 -8.43 53.16
C LEU A 774 16.76 -9.49 52.09
N SER A 775 16.74 -10.76 52.49
CA SER A 775 16.22 -11.81 51.62
C SER A 775 14.71 -11.68 51.47
N TRP A 776 14.16 -12.10 50.33
CA TRP A 776 12.71 -12.14 50.10
C TRP A 776 11.93 -12.83 51.21
N LYS A 777 12.45 -13.96 51.70
CA LYS A 777 11.84 -14.71 52.81
C LYS A 777 11.76 -13.89 54.09
N TYR A 778 12.82 -13.16 54.44
CA TYR A 778 12.85 -12.32 55.64
C TYR A 778 11.95 -11.09 55.45
N PHE A 779 11.98 -10.47 54.27
CA PHE A 779 11.09 -9.37 53.90
C PHE A 779 9.61 -9.75 54.08
N LEU A 780 9.16 -10.90 53.58
CA LEU A 780 7.77 -11.33 53.77
C LEU A 780 7.44 -11.70 55.22
N SER A 781 8.43 -12.10 56.02
CA SER A 781 8.21 -12.46 57.42
C SER A 781 7.89 -11.25 58.31
N SER A 782 8.37 -10.04 57.95
CA SER A 782 8.04 -8.83 58.71
C SER A 782 6.53 -8.55 58.75
N ALA A 783 5.83 -8.81 57.65
CA ALA A 783 4.37 -8.67 57.57
C ALA A 783 3.61 -9.66 58.48
N ARG A 784 4.18 -10.85 58.73
CA ARG A 784 3.52 -11.92 59.51
C ARG A 784 3.66 -11.75 61.02
N CYS A 785 4.48 -10.81 61.47
CA CYS A 785 4.72 -10.55 62.89
C CYS A 785 3.64 -9.66 63.55
N GLN A 786 2.65 -9.15 62.79
CA GLN A 786 1.53 -8.38 63.33
C GLN A 786 0.17 -9.07 63.14
N PRO A 787 -0.79 -8.87 64.07
CA PRO A 787 -2.17 -9.39 63.96
C PRO A 787 -3.03 -8.58 62.97
N ARG A 788 -2.50 -8.24 61.79
CA ARG A 788 -3.29 -7.59 60.73
C ARG A 788 -4.17 -8.65 60.05
N SER A 789 -5.38 -8.25 59.66
CA SER A 789 -6.25 -9.12 58.87
C SER A 789 -5.57 -9.47 57.53
N ASN A 790 -5.92 -10.62 56.94
CA ASN A 790 -5.46 -10.99 55.59
C ASN A 790 -5.85 -9.97 54.48
N ASN A 791 -6.64 -8.93 54.80
CA ASN A 791 -7.00 -7.85 53.90
C ASN A 791 -6.11 -6.61 54.12
N TYR A 792 -5.56 -6.08 53.03
CA TYR A 792 -4.88 -4.78 52.98
C TYR A 792 -5.86 -3.68 52.56
N ILE A 793 -5.79 -2.49 53.17
CA ILE A 793 -6.60 -1.33 52.77
C ILE A 793 -5.82 -0.52 51.74
N PRO A 794 -6.28 -0.42 50.47
CA PRO A 794 -5.58 0.33 49.44
C PRO A 794 -5.43 1.81 49.79
N VAL A 795 -4.32 2.41 49.37
CA VAL A 795 -4.10 3.85 49.54
C VAL A 795 -4.68 4.57 48.32
N TYR A 796 -5.80 5.28 48.53
CA TYR A 796 -6.42 6.10 47.50
C TYR A 796 -5.69 7.42 47.36
N GLN A 797 -5.36 7.79 46.12
CA GLN A 797 -4.64 9.02 45.80
C GLN A 797 -5.33 9.75 44.63
N PRO A 798 -5.12 11.06 44.47
CA PRO A 798 -5.55 11.78 43.28
C PRO A 798 -5.04 11.12 42.01
N VAL A 799 -5.80 11.19 40.92
CA VAL A 799 -5.42 10.56 39.64
C VAL A 799 -4.11 11.07 39.05
N GLU A 800 -3.69 12.30 39.38
CA GLU A 800 -2.42 12.92 38.96
C GLU A 800 -1.19 12.40 39.74
N SER A 801 -1.42 11.60 40.79
CA SER A 801 -0.36 11.04 41.63
C SER A 801 0.50 10.06 40.84
N VAL A 802 1.81 10.14 41.04
CA VAL A 802 2.78 9.31 40.31
C VAL A 802 2.69 7.87 40.81
N THR A 803 2.56 6.91 39.89
CA THR A 803 2.53 5.48 40.21
C THR A 803 3.81 4.76 39.77
N ASN A 804 4.43 5.23 38.68
CA ASN A 804 5.65 4.66 38.13
C ASN A 804 6.55 5.76 37.53
N ILE A 805 7.86 5.56 37.60
CA ILE A 805 8.86 6.37 36.92
C ILE A 805 9.58 5.47 35.92
N LEU A 806 9.41 5.79 34.64
CA LEU A 806 10.09 5.15 33.53
C LEU A 806 11.15 6.09 32.95
N PHE A 807 12.10 5.53 32.21
CA PHE A 807 13.21 6.29 31.65
C PHE A 807 13.28 6.11 30.14
N SER A 808 13.34 7.21 29.40
CA SER A 808 13.63 7.16 27.96
C SER A 808 15.06 7.63 27.67
N SER A 809 15.69 7.01 26.67
CA SER A 809 17.04 7.36 26.22
C SER A 809 16.99 8.73 25.54
N GLY A 810 17.54 9.76 26.19
CA GLY A 810 17.72 11.08 25.57
C GLY A 810 18.79 11.03 24.48
N THR A 811 18.63 11.86 23.46
CA THR A 811 19.51 11.89 22.28
C THR A 811 20.81 12.65 22.56
N THR A 812 20.86 13.45 23.64
CA THR A 812 21.96 14.37 23.95
C THR A 812 22.39 14.46 25.44
N GLY A 813 21.84 13.66 26.38
CA GLY A 813 22.14 13.80 27.83
C GLY A 813 21.76 12.61 28.74
N GLU A 814 21.63 12.86 30.06
CA GLU A 814 21.09 11.90 31.04
C GLU A 814 19.69 11.39 30.62
N PRO A 815 19.29 10.15 30.96
CA PRO A 815 17.99 9.61 30.57
C PRO A 815 16.84 10.44 31.16
N LYS A 816 15.82 10.73 30.35
CA LYS A 816 14.64 11.51 30.79
C LYS A 816 13.82 10.66 31.76
N ALA A 817 13.58 11.16 32.96
CA ALA A 817 12.73 10.51 33.96
C ALA A 817 11.27 10.94 33.77
N ILE A 818 10.46 10.00 33.30
CA ILE A 818 9.08 10.18 32.87
C ILE A 818 8.15 9.62 33.96
N PRO A 819 7.47 10.48 34.73
CA PRO A 819 6.48 10.03 35.68
C PRO A 819 5.18 9.64 34.96
N TRP A 820 4.67 8.47 35.31
CA TRP A 820 3.33 7.99 34.99
C TRP A 820 2.40 8.22 36.16
N THR A 821 1.16 8.56 35.86
CA THR A 821 0.13 8.79 36.87
C THR A 821 -0.81 7.59 36.97
N GLN A 822 -1.96 7.73 37.64
CA GLN A 822 -3.00 6.70 37.64
C GLN A 822 -3.73 6.61 36.28
N LEU A 823 -3.59 7.62 35.42
CA LEU A 823 -4.26 7.69 34.12
C LEU A 823 -3.48 6.96 33.01
N SER A 824 -2.15 6.91 33.11
CA SER A 824 -1.29 6.25 32.13
C SER A 824 -1.67 4.77 31.90
N PRO A 825 -1.94 3.96 32.94
CA PRO A 825 -2.46 2.59 32.78
C PRO A 825 -3.79 2.48 32.05
N ILE A 826 -4.72 3.40 32.32
CA ILE A 826 -6.05 3.41 31.71
C ILE A 826 -5.91 3.65 30.20
N ARG A 827 -5.02 4.59 29.81
CA ARG A 827 -4.74 4.87 28.41
C ARG A 827 -4.19 3.63 27.68
N GLY A 828 -3.14 3.00 28.21
CA GLY A 828 -2.55 1.82 27.58
C GLY A 828 -3.51 0.63 27.48
N ALA A 829 -4.35 0.43 28.49
CA ALA A 829 -5.40 -0.59 28.48
C ALA A 829 -6.49 -0.30 27.45
N ALA A 830 -6.90 0.97 27.31
CA ALA A 830 -7.88 1.39 26.30
C ALA A 830 -7.38 1.15 24.87
N ASP A 831 -6.10 1.44 24.58
CA ASP A 831 -5.53 1.18 23.26
C ASP A 831 -5.40 -0.32 22.98
N SER A 832 -5.01 -1.12 23.97
CA SER A 832 -4.97 -2.59 23.83
C SER A 832 -6.37 -3.17 23.61
N TRP A 833 -7.37 -2.67 24.33
CA TRP A 833 -8.78 -3.04 24.16
C TRP A 833 -9.30 -2.65 22.78
N ALA A 834 -9.05 -1.42 22.33
CA ALA A 834 -9.60 -0.90 21.08
C ALA A 834 -8.87 -1.42 19.84
N HIS A 835 -7.54 -1.32 19.81
CA HIS A 835 -6.74 -1.49 18.60
C HIS A 835 -6.10 -2.87 18.47
N ILE A 836 -5.66 -3.48 19.57
CA ILE A 836 -5.15 -4.88 19.58
C ILE A 836 -6.32 -5.86 19.73
N ASP A 837 -7.49 -5.34 20.10
CA ASP A 837 -8.72 -6.08 20.36
C ASP A 837 -8.58 -7.07 21.51
N VAL A 838 -7.78 -6.78 22.55
CA VAL A 838 -7.69 -7.64 23.75
C VAL A 838 -9.08 -7.75 24.38
N GLN A 839 -9.58 -8.97 24.60
CA GLN A 839 -10.90 -9.25 25.14
C GLN A 839 -10.79 -9.99 26.48
N THR A 840 -11.88 -9.98 27.24
CA THR A 840 -11.99 -10.75 28.48
C THR A 840 -11.79 -12.24 28.20
N GLY A 841 -10.96 -12.91 29.00
CA GLY A 841 -10.65 -14.33 28.86
C GLY A 841 -9.50 -14.66 27.89
N ASP A 842 -8.94 -13.67 27.18
CA ASP A 842 -7.74 -13.89 26.38
C ASP A 842 -6.52 -14.23 27.22
N VAL A 843 -5.54 -14.87 26.59
CA VAL A 843 -4.20 -15.09 27.15
C VAL A 843 -3.24 -14.16 26.40
N PHE A 844 -2.81 -13.09 27.07
CA PHE A 844 -2.02 -12.02 26.48
C PHE A 844 -0.54 -12.15 26.88
N CYS A 845 0.32 -12.36 25.88
CA CYS A 845 1.76 -12.51 26.07
C CYS A 845 2.53 -11.44 25.30
N TRP A 846 3.52 -10.81 25.93
CA TRP A 846 4.52 -9.99 25.26
C TRP A 846 5.90 -10.26 25.89
N PRO A 847 6.91 -10.67 25.12
CA PRO A 847 8.27 -10.85 25.64
C PRO A 847 8.90 -9.48 25.92
N THR A 848 8.80 -9.01 27.18
CA THR A 848 9.29 -7.70 27.63
C THR A 848 9.72 -7.76 29.11
N ASN A 849 10.17 -6.64 29.68
CA ASN A 849 10.40 -6.48 31.12
C ASN A 849 9.72 -5.20 31.65
N LEU A 850 9.69 -5.03 32.99
CA LEU A 850 9.06 -3.86 33.63
C LEU A 850 9.81 -2.55 33.38
N GLY A 851 11.11 -2.61 33.08
CA GLY A 851 11.95 -1.44 32.78
C GLY A 851 11.62 -0.74 31.46
N TRP A 852 10.86 -1.40 30.57
CA TRP A 852 10.36 -0.82 29.33
C TRP A 852 8.87 -0.54 29.43
N VAL A 853 8.40 0.49 28.72
CA VAL A 853 6.99 0.91 28.70
C VAL A 853 6.01 -0.24 28.44
N MET A 854 6.37 -1.20 27.57
CA MET A 854 5.49 -2.33 27.24
C MET A 854 5.26 -3.29 28.41
N GLY A 855 6.16 -3.38 29.40
CA GLY A 855 5.96 -4.23 30.58
C GLY A 855 4.76 -3.77 31.41
N PRO A 856 4.76 -2.51 31.91
CA PRO A 856 3.60 -1.93 32.58
C PRO A 856 2.34 -1.92 31.71
N ILE A 857 2.42 -1.61 30.40
CA ILE A 857 1.25 -1.67 29.51
C ILE A 857 0.66 -3.08 29.47
N LEU A 858 1.47 -4.11 29.25
CA LEU A 858 1.02 -5.50 29.20
C LEU A 858 0.32 -5.90 30.51
N LEU A 859 0.94 -5.58 31.66
CA LEU A 859 0.42 -5.86 32.99
C LEU A 859 -0.96 -5.23 33.18
N TYR A 860 -1.07 -3.91 32.97
CA TYR A 860 -2.31 -3.18 33.21
C TYR A 860 -3.39 -3.55 32.19
N SER A 861 -3.04 -3.68 30.92
CA SER A 861 -3.98 -4.06 29.85
C SER A 861 -4.57 -5.44 30.10
N SER A 862 -3.76 -6.40 30.57
CA SER A 862 -4.25 -7.74 30.91
C SER A 862 -5.33 -7.65 32.00
N PHE A 863 -5.04 -6.95 33.09
CA PHE A 863 -5.95 -6.97 34.24
C PHE A 863 -7.16 -6.07 34.11
N LEU A 864 -7.03 -4.88 33.51
CA LEU A 864 -8.13 -3.92 33.34
C LEU A 864 -9.13 -4.34 32.26
N VAL A 865 -8.72 -5.18 31.30
CA VAL A 865 -9.61 -5.74 30.27
C VAL A 865 -10.20 -7.10 30.69
N GLY A 866 -9.61 -7.75 31.70
CA GLY A 866 -10.01 -9.07 32.16
C GLY A 866 -9.38 -10.23 31.37
N ALA A 867 -8.21 -10.01 30.78
CA ALA A 867 -7.38 -11.05 30.18
C ALA A 867 -6.41 -11.68 31.21
N THR A 868 -5.85 -12.83 30.86
CA THR A 868 -4.82 -13.55 31.59
C THR A 868 -3.44 -13.10 31.10
N LEU A 869 -2.58 -12.68 32.03
CA LEU A 869 -1.20 -12.31 31.73
C LEU A 869 -0.32 -13.56 31.56
N ALA A 870 0.35 -13.70 30.41
CA ALA A 870 1.26 -14.81 30.14
C ALA A 870 2.73 -14.39 30.20
N LEU A 871 3.51 -15.03 31.08
CA LEU A 871 4.92 -14.70 31.34
C LEU A 871 5.83 -15.90 31.05
N TYR A 872 6.87 -15.69 30.25
CA TYR A 872 7.95 -16.66 30.09
C TYR A 872 9.20 -16.15 30.81
N HIS A 873 9.64 -16.86 31.86
CA HIS A 873 10.82 -16.46 32.62
C HIS A 873 12.10 -16.98 31.96
N GLY A 874 12.49 -16.36 30.84
CA GLY A 874 13.62 -16.81 30.07
C GLY A 874 13.90 -16.03 28.80
N SER A 875 14.82 -16.54 27.99
CA SER A 875 15.10 -15.98 26.67
C SER A 875 13.95 -16.24 25.68
N PRO A 876 13.35 -15.20 25.07
CA PRO A 876 12.31 -15.38 24.06
C PRO A 876 12.85 -15.86 22.71
N LEU A 877 14.17 -15.97 22.52
CA LEU A 877 14.81 -16.32 21.24
C LEU A 877 14.77 -17.81 20.91
N GLY A 878 14.50 -18.66 21.91
CA GLY A 878 14.60 -20.11 21.79
C GLY A 878 13.26 -20.80 21.59
N ARG A 879 13.32 -22.10 21.26
CA ARG A 879 12.15 -22.97 21.11
C ARG A 879 11.27 -23.06 22.35
N GLY A 880 11.86 -23.02 23.55
CA GLY A 880 11.11 -23.08 24.82
C GLY A 880 10.07 -21.98 24.96
N PHE A 881 10.36 -20.76 24.48
CA PHE A 881 9.38 -19.68 24.43
C PHE A 881 8.22 -20.00 23.48
N GLY A 882 8.51 -20.47 22.27
CA GLY A 882 7.46 -20.85 21.32
C GLY A 882 6.58 -21.98 21.84
N LYS A 883 7.17 -22.96 22.54
CA LYS A 883 6.42 -24.04 23.20
C LYS A 883 5.56 -23.52 24.34
N PHE A 884 6.05 -22.55 25.13
CA PHE A 884 5.24 -21.86 26.12
C PHE A 884 4.04 -21.14 25.49
N VAL A 885 4.23 -20.41 24.39
CA VAL A 885 3.14 -19.73 23.66
C VAL A 885 2.04 -20.71 23.26
N GLN A 886 2.42 -21.87 22.71
CA GLN A 886 1.51 -22.96 22.37
C GLN A 886 0.80 -23.52 23.61
N ASP A 887 1.56 -23.97 24.61
CA ASP A 887 1.04 -24.73 25.75
C ASP A 887 0.18 -23.84 26.69
N ALA A 888 0.52 -22.55 26.83
CA ALA A 888 -0.27 -21.58 27.56
C ALA A 888 -1.55 -21.17 26.82
N GLY A 889 -1.68 -21.53 25.53
CA GLY A 889 -2.81 -21.17 24.70
C GLY A 889 -2.92 -19.66 24.45
N VAL A 890 -1.79 -19.00 24.20
CA VAL A 890 -1.73 -17.56 23.92
C VAL A 890 -2.66 -17.22 22.75
N THR A 891 -3.52 -16.22 22.96
CA THR A 891 -4.44 -15.72 21.93
C THR A 891 -3.97 -14.39 21.36
N VAL A 892 -3.29 -13.56 22.14
CA VAL A 892 -2.69 -12.31 21.69
C VAL A 892 -1.20 -12.34 21.95
N LEU A 893 -0.39 -12.28 20.89
CA LEU A 893 1.08 -12.31 21.00
C LEU A 893 1.69 -10.98 20.54
N GLY A 894 2.26 -10.26 21.50
CA GLY A 894 3.14 -9.13 21.26
C GLY A 894 4.53 -9.56 20.81
N THR A 895 5.15 -8.77 19.93
CA THR A 895 6.49 -9.04 19.40
C THR A 895 7.27 -7.75 19.13
N VAL A 896 8.54 -7.92 18.78
CA VAL A 896 9.42 -6.88 18.22
C VAL A 896 10.00 -7.44 16.92
N PRO A 897 10.13 -6.66 15.84
CA PRO A 897 10.61 -7.14 14.54
C PRO A 897 11.89 -7.97 14.60
N SER A 898 12.88 -7.54 15.39
CA SER A 898 14.13 -8.30 15.57
C SER A 898 13.96 -9.68 16.21
N LEU A 899 12.95 -9.91 17.05
CA LEU A 899 12.62 -11.24 17.56
C LEU A 899 12.08 -12.13 16.44
N VAL A 900 11.16 -11.61 15.64
CA VAL A 900 10.57 -12.31 14.50
C VAL A 900 11.65 -12.74 13.51
N LYS A 901 12.54 -11.81 13.16
CA LYS A 901 13.70 -12.06 12.30
C LYS A 901 14.59 -13.18 12.86
N ALA A 902 14.86 -13.16 14.18
CA ALA A 902 15.64 -14.21 14.83
C ALA A 902 14.92 -15.57 14.80
N TRP A 903 13.62 -15.62 15.08
CA TRP A 903 12.82 -16.85 15.05
C TRP A 903 12.78 -17.47 13.66
N LYS A 904 12.58 -16.65 12.63
CA LYS A 904 12.61 -17.05 11.22
C LYS A 904 13.98 -17.60 10.82
N ASN A 905 15.05 -16.86 11.08
CA ASN A 905 16.40 -17.25 10.68
C ASN A 905 16.90 -18.52 11.39
N THR A 906 16.52 -18.71 12.66
CA THR A 906 16.93 -19.88 13.44
C THR A 906 16.00 -21.08 13.29
N ARG A 907 14.82 -20.89 12.68
CA ARG A 907 13.78 -21.91 12.52
C ARG A 907 13.30 -22.54 13.85
N CYS A 908 13.55 -21.87 14.98
CA CYS A 908 13.26 -22.44 16.30
C CYS A 908 11.76 -22.65 16.57
N MET A 909 10.90 -22.00 15.79
CA MET A 909 9.44 -22.08 15.90
C MET A 909 8.79 -23.16 15.01
N GLU A 910 9.56 -23.90 14.20
CA GLU A 910 9.03 -24.93 13.31
C GLU A 910 8.29 -26.05 14.08
N GLY A 911 7.19 -26.54 13.51
CA GLY A 911 6.37 -27.61 14.10
C GLY A 911 5.57 -27.24 15.36
N LEU A 912 5.61 -25.98 15.81
CA LEU A 912 4.74 -25.50 16.89
C LEU A 912 3.37 -25.07 16.36
N ASP A 913 2.34 -25.34 17.14
CA ASP A 913 0.94 -24.98 16.89
C ASP A 913 0.62 -23.62 17.51
N TRP A 914 0.51 -22.60 16.67
CA TRP A 914 0.15 -21.24 17.07
C TRP A 914 -1.26 -20.84 16.61
N THR A 915 -2.13 -21.81 16.31
CA THR A 915 -3.44 -21.54 15.68
C THR A 915 -4.47 -20.93 16.64
N ARG A 916 -4.16 -20.89 17.94
CA ARG A 916 -4.96 -20.17 18.95
C ARG A 916 -4.74 -18.67 18.94
N ILE A 917 -3.63 -18.20 18.36
CA ILE A 917 -3.37 -16.77 18.22
C ILE A 917 -4.41 -16.19 17.27
N ARG A 918 -5.09 -15.12 17.71
CA ARG A 918 -6.09 -14.36 16.94
C ARG A 918 -5.57 -13.00 16.48
N SER A 919 -4.54 -12.47 17.14
CA SER A 919 -3.86 -11.25 16.72
C SER A 919 -2.42 -11.22 17.22
N PHE A 920 -1.54 -10.66 16.40
CA PHE A 920 -0.21 -10.24 16.81
C PHE A 920 -0.19 -8.72 16.99
N ALA A 921 0.72 -8.23 17.82
CA ALA A 921 1.03 -6.81 17.91
C ALA A 921 2.54 -6.60 17.80
N SER A 922 2.98 -5.66 16.97
CA SER A 922 4.40 -5.35 16.76
C SER A 922 4.70 -3.91 17.19
N THR A 923 5.80 -3.71 17.92
CA THR A 923 6.25 -2.36 18.31
C THR A 923 7.75 -2.30 18.57
N GLY A 924 8.26 -1.08 18.76
CA GLY A 924 9.65 -0.79 19.16
C GLY A 924 10.62 -0.61 18.00
N GLU A 925 10.37 -1.22 16.85
CA GLU A 925 11.14 -1.11 15.61
C GLU A 925 10.21 -1.08 14.39
N VAL A 926 10.73 -0.69 13.23
CA VAL A 926 9.96 -0.74 11.98
C VAL A 926 9.97 -2.17 11.47
N SER A 927 8.79 -2.76 11.25
CA SER A 927 8.66 -4.11 10.73
C SER A 927 9.09 -4.23 9.26
N ASN A 928 9.50 -5.44 8.89
CA ASN A 928 9.81 -5.82 7.52
C ASN A 928 8.68 -6.73 6.98
N VAL A 929 8.26 -6.49 5.74
CA VAL A 929 7.15 -7.19 5.08
C VAL A 929 7.33 -8.71 5.07
N ASP A 930 8.54 -9.20 4.82
CA ASP A 930 8.82 -10.64 4.72
C ASP A 930 8.80 -11.32 6.10
N ASP A 931 9.15 -10.59 7.16
CA ASP A 931 9.14 -11.10 8.53
C ASP A 931 7.72 -11.11 9.08
N ASP A 932 6.93 -10.07 8.77
CA ASP A 932 5.51 -10.00 9.09
C ASP A 932 4.71 -11.09 8.38
N LEU A 933 4.93 -11.28 7.08
CA LEU A 933 4.29 -12.36 6.32
C LEU A 933 4.62 -13.73 6.91
N TRP A 934 5.89 -13.96 7.26
CA TRP A 934 6.30 -15.19 7.93
C TRP A 934 5.59 -15.37 9.26
N LEU A 935 5.54 -14.35 10.12
CA LEU A 935 4.90 -14.42 11.44
C LEU A 935 3.40 -14.68 11.31
N SER A 936 2.71 -13.90 10.48
CA SER A 936 1.27 -14.01 10.24
C SER A 936 0.91 -15.40 9.73
N SER A 937 1.72 -15.98 8.84
CA SER A 937 1.50 -17.34 8.32
C SER A 937 1.54 -18.43 9.41
N ARG A 938 2.24 -18.21 10.53
CA ARG A 938 2.29 -19.18 11.66
C ARG A 938 0.95 -19.35 12.35
N ALA A 939 0.04 -18.39 12.22
CA ALA A 939 -1.30 -18.41 12.79
C ALA A 939 -2.39 -18.23 11.73
N TYR A 940 -2.26 -18.88 10.57
CA TYR A 940 -3.24 -18.80 9.47
C TYR A 940 -3.56 -17.36 9.04
N TYR A 941 -2.51 -16.57 8.86
CA TYR A 941 -2.60 -15.19 8.39
C TYR A 941 -3.42 -14.26 9.31
N GLN A 942 -3.38 -14.51 10.62
CA GLN A 942 -3.91 -13.57 11.61
C GLN A 942 -3.27 -12.17 11.47
N PRO A 943 -4.02 -11.10 11.79
CA PRO A 943 -3.54 -9.73 11.64
C PRO A 943 -2.34 -9.45 12.55
N ILE A 944 -1.39 -8.67 12.02
CA ILE A 944 -0.31 -8.03 12.78
C ILE A 944 -0.68 -6.57 12.95
N ILE A 945 -0.91 -6.17 14.20
CA ILE A 945 -1.24 -4.79 14.56
C ILE A 945 0.05 -4.02 14.84
N GLU A 946 0.46 -3.20 13.89
CA GLU A 946 1.59 -2.29 14.04
C GLU A 946 1.27 -1.18 15.03
N CYS A 947 2.14 -0.95 16.01
CA CYS A 947 1.95 0.02 17.09
C CYS A 947 3.17 0.95 17.20
N CYS A 948 2.95 2.27 17.11
CA CYS A 948 4.02 3.26 17.32
C CYS A 948 3.60 4.30 18.35
N GLY A 949 4.45 4.45 19.37
CA GLY A 949 4.16 5.15 20.60
C GLY A 949 5.42 5.54 21.36
N GLY A 950 5.23 6.03 22.58
CA GLY A 950 6.32 6.48 23.42
C GLY A 950 6.07 6.24 24.90
N THR A 951 7.16 6.17 25.66
CA THR A 951 7.10 6.10 27.14
C THR A 951 6.37 7.32 27.71
N GLU A 952 6.52 8.46 27.04
CA GLU A 952 5.93 9.76 27.33
C GLU A 952 4.41 9.80 27.16
N LEU A 953 3.84 8.94 26.31
CA LEU A 953 2.41 8.92 25.99
C LEU A 953 1.66 7.82 26.75
N ALA A 954 2.40 6.87 27.34
CA ALA A 954 1.85 5.63 27.87
C ALA A 954 0.98 4.84 26.88
N SER A 955 1.21 5.06 25.58
CA SER A 955 0.37 4.56 24.49
C SER A 955 1.03 4.72 23.12
N SER A 956 0.32 4.23 22.11
CA SER A 956 0.55 4.49 20.68
C SER A 956 -0.16 5.76 20.23
N TYR A 957 0.42 6.52 19.29
CA TYR A 957 -0.24 7.65 18.63
C TYR A 957 -0.70 7.30 17.20
N ILE A 958 -0.07 6.30 16.59
CA ILE A 958 -0.52 5.63 15.36
C ILE A 958 -0.53 4.12 15.60
N GLN A 959 -1.55 3.45 15.09
CA GLN A 959 -1.72 2.02 15.29
C GLN A 959 -2.62 1.40 14.22
N GLY A 960 -2.37 0.13 13.91
CA GLY A 960 -3.33 -0.73 13.22
C GLY A 960 -4.64 -0.92 13.99
N ASN A 961 -5.64 -1.55 13.37
CA ASN A 961 -6.80 -2.08 14.08
C ASN A 961 -7.56 -3.13 13.24
N PRO A 962 -8.27 -4.07 13.86
CA PRO A 962 -9.03 -5.09 13.13
C PRO A 962 -10.16 -4.56 12.24
N LEU A 963 -10.61 -3.31 12.37
CA LEU A 963 -11.67 -2.75 11.52
C LEU A 963 -11.15 -2.10 10.24
N GLN A 964 -9.83 -2.07 10.02
CA GLN A 964 -9.19 -1.54 8.83
C GLN A 964 -8.27 -2.59 8.21
N PRO A 965 -8.13 -2.63 6.87
CA PRO A 965 -7.13 -3.47 6.23
C PRO A 965 -5.73 -3.14 6.77
N GLN A 966 -4.97 -4.18 7.13
CA GLN A 966 -3.60 -4.05 7.61
C GLN A 966 -2.63 -4.27 6.46
N VAL A 967 -1.56 -3.47 6.41
CA VAL A 967 -0.47 -3.60 5.44
C VAL A 967 0.80 -3.82 6.23
N PHE A 968 1.53 -4.91 5.94
CA PHE A 968 2.77 -5.24 6.65
C PHE A 968 3.79 -4.10 6.56
N GLY A 969 4.45 -3.81 7.69
CA GLY A 969 5.36 -2.68 7.82
C GLY A 969 4.72 -1.28 7.72
N ALA A 970 3.40 -1.15 7.80
CA ALA A 970 2.68 0.14 7.77
C ALA A 970 1.53 0.20 8.79
N PHE A 971 1.13 1.42 9.16
CA PHE A 971 0.06 1.69 10.11
C PHE A 971 -1.19 2.14 9.37
N SER A 972 -2.35 1.60 9.74
CA SER A 972 -3.62 1.88 9.06
C SER A 972 -4.32 3.15 9.56
N SER A 973 -3.99 3.66 10.75
CA SER A 973 -4.69 4.82 11.33
C SER A 973 -3.90 5.49 12.47
N ALA A 974 -4.31 6.70 12.84
CA ALA A 974 -4.09 7.25 14.18
C ALA A 974 -4.83 6.40 15.24
N SER A 975 -4.33 6.38 16.47
CA SER A 975 -5.06 5.82 17.61
C SER A 975 -6.29 6.66 17.97
N LEU A 976 -7.26 6.04 18.66
CA LEU A 976 -8.43 6.77 19.15
C LEU A 976 -8.02 7.85 20.17
N THR A 977 -8.75 8.96 20.13
CA THR A 977 -8.49 10.24 20.83
C THR A 977 -7.15 10.88 20.52
N THR A 978 -6.43 10.42 19.51
CA THR A 978 -5.17 11.02 19.08
C THR A 978 -5.36 11.81 17.80
N GLY A 979 -5.12 13.11 17.89
CA GLY A 979 -4.96 13.97 16.72
C GLY A 979 -3.50 14.32 16.50
N PHE A 980 -3.08 14.39 15.24
CA PHE A 980 -1.74 14.82 14.86
C PHE A 980 -1.74 15.45 13.47
N VAL A 981 -0.67 16.17 13.15
CA VAL A 981 -0.36 16.67 11.81
C VAL A 981 1.04 16.24 11.41
N ILE A 982 1.27 16.17 10.09
CA ILE A 982 2.60 15.96 9.51
C ILE A 982 3.09 17.33 9.05
N LEU A 983 4.19 17.79 9.63
CA LEU A 983 4.79 19.11 9.39
C LEU A 983 5.90 19.00 8.33
N ASP A 984 5.90 19.93 7.38
CA ASP A 984 7.01 20.11 6.44
C ASP A 984 8.26 20.72 7.12
N GLU A 985 9.29 20.99 6.34
CA GLU A 985 10.55 21.58 6.83
C GLU A 985 10.42 23.01 7.37
N TYR A 986 9.33 23.71 7.06
CA TYR A 986 9.02 25.06 7.55
C TYR A 986 8.07 25.04 8.75
N GLY A 987 7.65 23.86 9.21
CA GLY A 987 6.68 23.70 10.29
C GLY A 987 5.23 23.95 9.84
N ILE A 988 4.95 23.84 8.55
CA ILE A 988 3.59 23.97 8.00
C ILE A 988 2.95 22.57 7.90
N PRO A 989 1.73 22.35 8.43
CA PRO A 989 1.07 21.06 8.35
C PRO A 989 0.55 20.76 6.94
N TYR A 990 0.81 19.56 6.46
CA TYR A 990 0.22 19.04 5.22
C TYR A 990 -1.29 18.76 5.38
N PRO A 991 -2.09 18.89 4.31
CA PRO A 991 -3.48 18.41 4.26
C PRO A 991 -3.60 16.90 4.52
N ASP A 992 -4.72 16.45 5.08
CA ASP A 992 -4.93 15.04 5.50
C ASP A 992 -5.08 14.04 4.35
N ASP A 993 -5.46 14.52 3.17
CA ASP A 993 -5.69 13.76 1.94
C ASP A 993 -4.45 13.74 1.01
N GLN A 994 -3.41 14.50 1.34
CA GLN A 994 -2.20 14.59 0.55
C GLN A 994 -1.14 13.58 1.02
N ALA A 995 -0.52 12.87 0.07
CA ALA A 995 0.67 12.08 0.33
C ALA A 995 1.85 13.01 0.67
N CYS A 996 2.53 12.75 1.78
CA CYS A 996 3.54 13.66 2.32
C CYS A 996 4.55 12.93 3.21
N ILE A 997 5.66 13.60 3.54
CA ILE A 997 6.68 13.13 4.48
C ILE A 997 7.08 14.30 5.37
N GLY A 998 7.12 14.09 6.69
CA GLY A 998 7.44 15.17 7.60
C GLY A 998 7.46 14.78 9.08
N GLU A 999 7.76 15.74 9.94
CA GLU A 999 7.80 15.54 11.40
C GLU A 999 6.39 15.53 12.00
N VAL A 1000 6.16 14.65 12.97
CA VAL A 1000 4.88 14.55 13.68
C VAL A 1000 4.73 15.66 14.71
N GLY A 1001 3.68 16.46 14.57
CA GLY A 1001 3.15 17.35 15.62
C GLY A 1001 1.86 16.79 16.21
N LEU A 1002 1.89 16.36 17.46
CA LEU A 1002 0.71 15.81 18.16
C LEU A 1002 -0.16 16.91 18.74
N PHE A 1003 -1.47 16.69 18.80
CA PHE A 1003 -2.36 17.55 19.57
C PHE A 1003 -2.06 17.36 21.06
N PRO A 1004 -2.07 18.43 21.87
CA PRO A 1004 -1.60 18.35 23.25
C PRO A 1004 -2.61 17.69 24.19
N ILE A 1005 -3.90 17.68 23.84
CA ILE A 1005 -4.97 17.03 24.61
C ILE A 1005 -4.84 15.51 24.42
N TYR A 1006 -4.15 14.86 25.34
CA TYR A 1006 -3.85 13.43 25.28
C TYR A 1006 -3.91 12.81 26.69
N MET A 1007 -4.95 12.03 26.97
CA MET A 1007 -5.14 11.40 28.29
C MET A 1007 -3.99 10.43 28.60
N GLY A 1008 -3.41 10.53 29.81
CA GLY A 1008 -2.38 9.61 30.29
C GLY A 1008 -0.96 9.93 29.82
N ALA A 1009 -0.79 10.90 28.92
CA ALA A 1009 0.52 11.43 28.56
C ALA A 1009 1.15 12.18 29.75
N THR A 1010 2.48 12.14 29.81
CA THR A 1010 3.23 12.84 30.86
C THR A 1010 3.11 14.35 30.69
N ASP A 1011 2.87 15.04 31.80
CA ASP A 1011 2.73 16.50 31.90
C ASP A 1011 3.99 17.18 32.44
N ARG A 1012 4.98 16.40 32.90
CA ARG A 1012 6.22 16.88 33.53
C ARG A 1012 7.36 15.88 33.35
N LEU A 1013 8.59 16.35 33.45
CA LEU A 1013 9.78 15.49 33.55
C LEU A 1013 10.45 15.74 34.91
N LEU A 1014 11.02 14.71 35.53
CA LEU A 1014 11.62 14.85 36.87
C LEU A 1014 13.03 15.46 36.85
N ASN A 1015 13.70 15.44 35.70
CA ASN A 1015 15.09 15.87 35.55
C ASN A 1015 15.36 16.73 34.30
N ALA A 1016 14.31 17.23 33.66
CA ALA A 1016 14.39 18.13 32.51
C ALA A 1016 13.17 19.04 32.49
N ASP A 1017 13.25 20.15 31.74
CA ASP A 1017 12.10 21.02 31.52
C ASP A 1017 11.17 20.42 30.46
N HIS A 1018 9.89 20.26 30.80
CA HIS A 1018 8.91 19.61 29.93
C HIS A 1018 8.51 20.48 28.72
N GLU A 1019 8.41 21.80 28.92
CA GLU A 1019 8.03 22.75 27.87
C GLU A 1019 9.14 22.86 26.82
N GLU A 1020 10.39 22.98 27.29
CA GLU A 1020 11.59 23.03 26.46
C GLU A 1020 11.76 21.77 25.61
N VAL A 1021 11.42 20.59 26.14
CA VAL A 1021 11.59 19.31 25.44
C VAL A 1021 10.48 19.06 24.42
N TYR A 1022 9.21 19.32 24.77
CA TYR A 1022 8.08 18.86 23.95
C TYR A 1022 7.31 19.96 23.22
N PHE A 1023 7.47 21.23 23.58
CA PHE A 1023 6.67 22.32 22.99
C PHE A 1023 7.52 23.38 22.32
N LYS A 1024 8.75 23.61 22.79
CA LYS A 1024 9.62 24.63 22.21
C LYS A 1024 9.90 24.41 20.72
N GLY A 1025 9.57 25.45 19.94
CA GLY A 1025 9.76 25.48 18.50
C GLY A 1025 8.70 24.71 17.71
N MET A 1026 7.63 24.26 18.36
CA MET A 1026 6.48 23.67 17.66
C MET A 1026 5.48 24.76 17.23
N PRO A 1027 4.80 24.60 16.09
CA PRO A 1027 3.87 25.60 15.61
C PRO A 1027 2.52 25.55 16.34
N MET A 1028 1.78 26.66 16.26
CA MET A 1028 0.37 26.70 16.64
C MET A 1028 -0.49 26.15 15.51
N TYR A 1029 -1.42 25.25 15.84
CA TYR A 1029 -2.38 24.69 14.88
C TYR A 1029 -3.79 24.71 15.47
N LYS A 1030 -4.72 25.39 14.79
CA LYS A 1030 -6.11 25.56 15.26
C LYS A 1030 -6.22 26.02 16.73
N GLY A 1031 -5.34 26.93 17.14
CA GLY A 1031 -5.29 27.46 18.51
C GLY A 1031 -4.63 26.55 19.54
N MET A 1032 -4.07 25.40 19.14
CA MET A 1032 -3.32 24.48 20.01
C MET A 1032 -1.82 24.59 19.75
N HIS A 1033 -1.03 24.59 20.82
CA HIS A 1033 0.43 24.45 20.70
C HIS A 1033 0.75 22.96 20.52
N LEU A 1034 1.29 22.60 19.35
CA LEU A 1034 1.56 21.19 19.05
C LEU A 1034 2.66 20.62 19.94
N ARG A 1035 2.53 19.35 20.30
CA ARG A 1035 3.52 18.59 21.07
C ARG A 1035 4.45 17.85 20.09
N ARG A 1036 5.76 18.08 20.20
CA ARG A 1036 6.81 17.35 19.48
C ARG A 1036 6.85 15.90 19.96
N HIS A 1037 6.87 14.96 19.02
CA HIS A 1037 7.18 13.56 19.31
C HIS A 1037 8.59 13.15 18.84
N GLY A 1038 9.07 13.78 17.77
CA GLY A 1038 10.39 13.54 17.19
C GLY A 1038 10.46 12.35 16.24
N ASP A 1039 9.32 11.90 15.71
CA ASP A 1039 9.25 10.90 14.64
C ASP A 1039 8.99 11.59 13.29
N ILE A 1040 9.57 11.04 12.23
CA ILE A 1040 9.25 11.38 10.84
C ILE A 1040 8.31 10.30 10.29
N ILE A 1041 7.21 10.71 9.67
CA ILE A 1041 6.23 9.80 9.06
C ILE A 1041 6.03 10.17 7.60
N LYS A 1042 5.90 9.13 6.77
CA LYS A 1042 5.37 9.20 5.42
C LYS A 1042 3.90 8.80 5.41
N ARG A 1043 3.02 9.65 4.87
CA ARG A 1043 1.66 9.26 4.46
C ARG A 1043 1.71 8.86 2.99
N ALA A 1044 1.41 7.59 2.72
CA ALA A 1044 1.38 7.05 1.37
C ALA A 1044 0.06 7.37 0.66
N VAL A 1045 0.03 7.18 -0.67
CA VAL A 1045 -1.21 7.18 -1.46
C VAL A 1045 -2.14 6.10 -0.90
N GLY A 1046 -3.37 6.45 -0.56
CA GLY A 1046 -4.31 5.57 0.16
C GLY A 1046 -4.34 5.75 1.69
N GLY A 1047 -3.56 6.68 2.26
CA GLY A 1047 -3.68 7.12 3.65
C GLY A 1047 -2.88 6.32 4.69
N TYR A 1048 -2.23 5.23 4.30
CA TYR A 1048 -1.35 4.45 5.19
C TYR A 1048 -0.16 5.28 5.66
N LEU A 1049 0.23 5.07 6.91
CA LEU A 1049 1.33 5.78 7.55
C LEU A 1049 2.54 4.84 7.65
N ILE A 1050 3.73 5.36 7.38
CA ILE A 1050 4.98 4.61 7.44
C ILE A 1050 5.97 5.43 8.24
N VAL A 1051 6.45 4.88 9.36
CA VAL A 1051 7.48 5.51 10.18
C VAL A 1051 8.80 5.49 9.43
N GLN A 1052 9.35 6.69 9.20
CA GLN A 1052 10.64 6.91 8.55
C GLN A 1052 11.79 7.03 9.57
N GLY A 1053 11.52 6.83 10.85
CA GLY A 1053 12.52 6.91 11.92
C GLY A 1053 12.45 8.22 12.68
N ARG A 1054 13.52 8.52 13.43
CA ARG A 1054 13.58 9.67 14.32
C ARG A 1054 14.03 10.93 13.59
N ALA A 1055 13.43 12.07 13.90
CA ALA A 1055 13.80 13.36 13.34
C ALA A 1055 15.28 13.70 13.61
N ASP A 1056 15.80 13.31 14.78
CA ASP A 1056 17.20 13.50 15.16
C ASP A 1056 18.17 12.45 14.58
N ASP A 1057 17.66 11.36 14.00
CA ASP A 1057 18.43 10.37 13.23
C ASP A 1057 18.35 10.58 11.71
N THR A 1058 17.70 11.66 11.26
CA THR A 1058 17.77 12.08 9.87
C THR A 1058 19.19 12.51 9.52
N MET A 1059 19.70 11.99 8.42
CA MET A 1059 21.04 12.28 7.94
C MET A 1059 20.94 13.33 6.83
N ASN A 1060 21.91 14.24 6.77
CA ASN A 1060 22.01 15.19 5.66
C ASN A 1060 23.18 14.80 4.75
N LEU A 1061 22.86 14.03 3.70
CA LEU A 1061 23.86 13.54 2.75
C LEU A 1061 23.88 14.46 1.52
N GLY A 1062 24.87 15.36 1.46
CA GLY A 1062 25.05 16.25 0.31
C GLY A 1062 23.94 17.30 0.15
N GLY A 1063 23.31 17.74 1.24
CA GLY A 1063 22.21 18.71 1.22
C GLY A 1063 20.82 18.08 1.21
N ILE A 1064 20.73 16.75 1.08
CA ILE A 1064 19.48 16.01 1.02
C ILE A 1064 19.26 15.29 2.35
N LYS A 1065 18.14 15.57 3.00
CA LYS A 1065 17.72 14.86 4.22
C LYS A 1065 17.20 13.47 3.85
N THR A 1066 17.70 12.45 4.51
CA THR A 1066 17.27 11.06 4.31
C THR A 1066 17.24 10.28 5.62
N SER A 1067 16.44 9.23 5.63
CA SER A 1067 16.33 8.33 6.77
C SER A 1067 17.42 7.25 6.74
N SER A 1068 17.96 6.94 7.91
CA SER A 1068 18.81 5.76 8.11
C SER A 1068 18.07 4.46 7.78
N ILE A 1069 16.79 4.36 8.11
CA ILE A 1069 15.98 3.13 7.94
C ILE A 1069 15.75 2.82 6.46
N GLU A 1070 15.53 3.85 5.64
CA GLU A 1070 15.31 3.69 4.21
C GLU A 1070 16.56 3.11 3.52
N ILE A 1071 17.74 3.62 3.90
CA ILE A 1071 19.04 3.11 3.45
C ILE A 1071 19.28 1.67 3.94
N GLU A 1072 19.00 1.41 5.21
CA GLU A 1072 19.14 0.08 5.84
C GLU A 1072 18.28 -0.96 5.09
N ARG A 1073 17.01 -0.65 4.80
CA ARG A 1073 16.09 -1.57 4.10
C ARG A 1073 16.59 -1.98 2.72
N VAL A 1074 17.17 -1.05 1.96
CA VAL A 1074 17.74 -1.35 0.64
C VAL A 1074 19.03 -2.15 0.76
N CYS A 1075 19.86 -1.86 1.76
CA CYS A 1075 21.12 -2.56 1.96
C CYS A 1075 20.94 -3.98 2.52
N ASP A 1076 19.94 -4.20 3.38
CA ASP A 1076 19.59 -5.51 3.94
C ASP A 1076 19.25 -6.54 2.85
N LEU A 1077 18.72 -6.08 1.71
CA LEU A 1077 18.35 -6.91 0.55
C LEU A 1077 19.43 -6.99 -0.53
N ALA A 1078 20.54 -6.26 -0.38
CA ALA A 1078 21.52 -6.09 -1.45
C ALA A 1078 22.50 -7.27 -1.60
N ASP A 1079 22.67 -8.10 -0.58
CA ASP A 1079 23.55 -9.27 -0.61
C ASP A 1079 23.08 -10.35 0.38
N GLU A 1080 23.10 -11.62 -0.02
CA GLU A 1080 22.61 -12.74 0.80
C GLU A 1080 23.43 -12.97 2.07
N SER A 1081 24.69 -12.55 2.11
CA SER A 1081 25.57 -12.70 3.28
C SER A 1081 25.16 -11.82 4.47
N ILE A 1082 24.28 -10.84 4.25
CA ILE A 1082 23.91 -9.84 5.22
C ILE A 1082 22.86 -10.41 6.17
N SER A 1083 23.13 -10.28 7.47
CA SER A 1083 22.13 -10.50 8.51
C SER A 1083 21.38 -9.20 8.79
N GLU A 1084 22.10 -8.09 8.93
CA GLU A 1084 21.52 -6.79 9.28
C GLU A 1084 22.47 -5.63 8.97
N THR A 1085 21.90 -4.47 8.65
CA THR A 1085 22.63 -3.22 8.42
C THR A 1085 22.21 -2.09 9.37
N CYS A 1086 23.12 -1.14 9.59
CA CYS A 1086 22.88 0.09 10.33
C CYS A 1086 23.53 1.25 9.60
N ALA A 1087 22.75 2.27 9.24
CA ALA A 1087 23.22 3.47 8.56
C ALA A 1087 23.43 4.62 9.57
N VAL A 1088 24.60 5.25 9.53
CA VAL A 1088 24.88 6.47 10.31
C VAL A 1088 25.59 7.50 9.44
N SER A 1089 25.35 8.78 9.71
CA SER A 1089 26.11 9.87 9.12
C SER A 1089 27.16 10.41 10.09
N VAL A 1090 28.30 10.80 9.55
CA VAL A 1090 29.40 11.40 10.31
C VAL A 1090 29.92 12.62 9.59
N ALA A 1091 30.00 13.76 10.29
CA ALA A 1091 30.61 14.97 9.78
C ALA A 1091 32.15 14.83 9.74
N PRO A 1092 32.83 15.22 8.63
CA PRO A 1092 34.29 15.25 8.56
C PRO A 1092 34.91 16.25 9.55
N VAL A 1093 36.10 15.94 10.08
CA VAL A 1093 36.82 16.78 11.06
C VAL A 1093 37.18 18.16 10.52
N ASN A 1094 37.43 18.27 9.21
CA ASN A 1094 37.82 19.52 8.55
C ASN A 1094 36.63 20.33 8.01
N GLY A 1095 35.39 19.94 8.34
CA GLY A 1095 34.18 20.46 7.72
C GLY A 1095 33.90 19.83 6.34
N GLY A 1096 32.64 19.94 5.89
CA GLY A 1096 32.15 19.31 4.66
C GLY A 1096 30.79 18.62 4.85
N PRO A 1097 30.18 18.10 3.77
CA PRO A 1097 28.92 17.36 3.86
C PRO A 1097 29.07 16.08 4.68
N GLU A 1098 28.01 15.65 5.37
CA GLU A 1098 28.05 14.42 6.16
C GLU A 1098 28.34 13.20 5.27
N GLN A 1099 29.14 12.29 5.80
CA GLN A 1099 29.54 11.06 5.12
C GLN A 1099 28.70 9.89 5.60
N LEU A 1100 28.19 9.07 4.66
CA LEU A 1100 27.39 7.90 4.97
C LEU A 1100 28.29 6.71 5.35
N VAL A 1101 28.03 6.11 6.50
CA VAL A 1101 28.74 4.95 7.02
C VAL A 1101 27.74 3.82 7.27
N MET A 1102 28.01 2.65 6.68
CA MET A 1102 27.21 1.45 6.87
C MET A 1102 27.92 0.48 7.81
N PHE A 1103 27.26 0.10 8.89
CA PHE A 1103 27.67 -1.02 9.72
C PHE A 1103 26.90 -2.28 9.30
N VAL A 1104 27.55 -3.44 9.31
CA VAL A 1104 27.00 -4.70 8.80
C VAL A 1104 27.27 -5.84 9.77
N VAL A 1105 26.25 -6.63 10.06
CA VAL A 1105 26.38 -7.95 10.69
C VAL A 1105 26.16 -9.01 9.61
N LEU A 1106 27.09 -9.95 9.48
CA LEU A 1106 26.98 -11.05 8.51
C LEU A 1106 26.26 -12.27 9.10
N LYS A 1107 25.61 -13.06 8.25
CA LYS A 1107 25.08 -14.37 8.64
C LYS A 1107 26.21 -15.32 9.04
N LYS A 1108 25.95 -16.22 9.99
CA LYS A 1108 26.94 -17.22 10.44
C LYS A 1108 27.44 -18.05 9.25
N GLY A 1109 28.76 -18.18 9.12
CA GLY A 1109 29.42 -18.94 8.05
C GLY A 1109 29.74 -18.12 6.79
N PHE A 1110 29.30 -16.87 6.71
CA PHE A 1110 29.66 -15.96 5.62
C PHE A 1110 30.82 -15.05 6.00
N ASN A 1111 31.71 -14.80 5.04
CA ASN A 1111 32.76 -13.79 5.11
C ASN A 1111 32.59 -12.83 3.92
N ALA A 1112 32.72 -11.54 4.15
CA ALA A 1112 32.66 -10.52 3.11
C ALA A 1112 33.74 -9.45 3.34
N GLU A 1113 34.23 -8.86 2.25
CA GLU A 1113 35.16 -7.73 2.33
C GLU A 1113 34.40 -6.41 2.39
N PRO A 1114 34.73 -5.49 3.33
CA PRO A 1114 34.04 -4.21 3.46
C PRO A 1114 34.00 -3.37 2.18
N GLU A 1115 35.07 -3.33 1.39
CA GLU A 1115 35.09 -2.55 0.13
C GLU A 1115 34.18 -3.16 -0.95
N LYS A 1116 34.04 -4.49 -0.98
CA LYS A 1116 33.07 -5.16 -1.88
C LYS A 1116 31.65 -4.78 -1.49
N LEU A 1117 31.32 -4.88 -0.20
CA LEU A 1117 30.01 -4.47 0.33
C LEU A 1117 29.73 -2.99 0.08
N LYS A 1118 30.74 -2.13 0.18
CA LYS A 1118 30.60 -0.69 -0.12
C LYS A 1118 30.17 -0.43 -1.55
N SER A 1119 30.72 -1.16 -2.52
CA SER A 1119 30.31 -1.07 -3.93
C SER A 1119 28.88 -1.58 -4.12
N ILE A 1120 28.53 -2.72 -3.50
CA ILE A 1120 27.19 -3.31 -3.56
C ILE A 1120 26.15 -2.35 -2.98
N PHE A 1121 26.38 -1.83 -1.77
CA PHE A 1121 25.46 -0.88 -1.12
C PHE A 1121 25.35 0.43 -1.88
N SER A 1122 26.47 0.99 -2.36
CA SER A 1122 26.41 2.22 -3.16
C SER A 1122 25.55 2.00 -4.41
N ARG A 1123 25.72 0.88 -5.12
CA ARG A 1123 24.89 0.54 -6.29
C ARG A 1123 23.42 0.36 -5.93
N ALA A 1124 23.13 -0.38 -4.85
CA ALA A 1124 21.77 -0.64 -4.39
C ALA A 1124 21.06 0.66 -4.00
N ILE A 1125 21.71 1.52 -3.23
CA ILE A 1125 21.18 2.84 -2.83
C ILE A 1125 20.99 3.75 -4.05
N GLN A 1126 21.94 3.79 -4.99
CA GLN A 1126 21.83 4.64 -6.18
C GLN A 1126 20.72 4.21 -7.13
N SER A 1127 20.48 2.90 -7.23
CA SER A 1127 19.46 2.35 -8.12
C SER A 1127 18.05 2.45 -7.53
N ASN A 1128 17.92 2.32 -6.19
CA ASN A 1128 16.62 2.18 -5.54
C ASN A 1128 16.19 3.39 -4.69
N LEU A 1129 17.13 4.26 -4.28
CA LEU A 1129 16.84 5.43 -3.43
C LEU A 1129 17.19 6.74 -4.11
N ASN A 1130 18.48 7.05 -4.23
CA ASN A 1130 18.94 8.31 -4.77
C ASN A 1130 20.32 8.16 -5.42
N PRO A 1131 20.49 8.49 -6.70
CA PRO A 1131 21.76 8.33 -7.43
C PRO A 1131 22.90 9.18 -6.87
N LEU A 1132 22.60 10.22 -6.07
CA LEU A 1132 23.59 11.11 -5.46
C LEU A 1132 24.14 10.56 -4.13
N PHE A 1133 23.49 9.58 -3.50
CA PHE A 1133 23.98 9.00 -2.26
C PHE A 1133 25.16 8.08 -2.55
N LYS A 1134 26.18 8.17 -1.69
CA LYS A 1134 27.40 7.39 -1.80
C LYS A 1134 27.77 6.86 -0.43
N VAL A 1135 28.02 5.55 -0.33
CA VAL A 1135 28.54 4.95 0.91
C VAL A 1135 30.03 5.28 1.00
N ASN A 1136 30.43 6.04 2.01
CA ASN A 1136 31.82 6.42 2.24
C ASN A 1136 32.60 5.28 2.92
N HIS A 1137 31.98 4.62 3.90
CA HIS A 1137 32.60 3.57 4.69
C HIS A 1137 31.63 2.41 4.95
N VAL A 1138 32.17 1.19 4.95
CA VAL A 1138 31.48 -0.01 5.44
C VAL A 1138 32.30 -0.61 6.57
N LYS A 1139 31.64 -1.04 7.64
CA LYS A 1139 32.28 -1.71 8.76
C LYS A 1139 31.51 -2.96 9.16
N ILE A 1140 32.19 -4.08 9.12
CA ILE A 1140 31.63 -5.36 9.56
C ILE A 1140 31.83 -5.47 11.08
N VAL A 1141 30.76 -5.75 11.80
CA VAL A 1141 30.76 -5.93 13.25
C VAL A 1141 30.11 -7.28 13.60
N PRO A 1142 30.54 -7.95 14.67
CA PRO A 1142 30.01 -9.26 15.04
C PRO A 1142 28.53 -9.18 15.46
N GLU A 1143 28.13 -8.08 16.10
CA GLU A 1143 26.76 -7.77 16.48
C GLU A 1143 26.61 -6.25 16.63
N PHE A 1144 25.38 -5.74 16.54
CA PHE A 1144 25.12 -4.33 16.83
C PHE A 1144 24.95 -4.08 18.33
N PRO A 1145 25.44 -2.92 18.84
CA PRO A 1145 25.12 -2.51 20.20
C PRO A 1145 23.62 -2.23 20.29
N ARG A 1146 22.96 -2.95 21.19
CA ARG A 1146 21.52 -2.84 21.40
C ARG A 1146 21.19 -2.51 22.85
N THR A 1147 20.03 -1.88 23.04
CA THR A 1147 19.40 -1.83 24.36
C THR A 1147 18.92 -3.23 24.76
N ALA A 1148 18.52 -3.39 26.02
CA ALA A 1148 17.85 -4.61 26.49
C ALA A 1148 16.55 -4.95 25.74
N SER A 1149 15.83 -3.91 25.25
CA SER A 1149 14.64 -4.03 24.41
C SER A 1149 14.98 -4.36 22.96
N ASN A 1150 16.23 -4.76 22.70
CA ASN A 1150 16.77 -5.10 21.40
C ASN A 1150 16.87 -3.92 20.42
N LYS A 1151 16.61 -2.68 20.85
CA LYS A 1151 16.69 -1.49 19.99
C LYS A 1151 18.14 -1.14 19.66
N LEU A 1152 18.41 -0.87 18.39
CA LEU A 1152 19.72 -0.46 17.88
C LEU A 1152 20.21 0.87 18.48
N LEU A 1153 21.41 0.89 19.06
CA LEU A 1153 22.06 2.08 19.63
C LEU A 1153 22.92 2.81 18.58
N ARG A 1154 22.28 3.43 17.58
CA ARG A 1154 22.97 4.13 16.46
C ARG A 1154 23.99 5.17 16.92
N ARG A 1155 23.72 5.88 18.02
CA ARG A 1155 24.66 6.86 18.61
C ARG A 1155 26.01 6.23 18.96
N VAL A 1156 26.03 5.04 19.55
CA VAL A 1156 27.28 4.37 19.95
C VAL A 1156 28.15 4.08 18.72
N LEU A 1157 27.52 3.61 17.63
CA LEU A 1157 28.19 3.36 16.35
C LEU A 1157 28.68 4.67 15.70
N ARG A 1158 27.87 5.73 15.76
CA ARG A 1158 28.22 7.08 15.26
C ARG A 1158 29.41 7.66 16.03
N ASP A 1159 29.39 7.59 17.36
CA ASP A 1159 30.45 8.10 18.23
C ASP A 1159 31.75 7.28 18.08
N GLN A 1160 31.65 5.95 17.93
CA GLN A 1160 32.78 5.09 17.60
C GLN A 1160 33.43 5.49 16.27
N MET A 1161 32.60 5.73 15.24
CA MET A 1161 33.11 6.13 13.93
C MET A 1161 33.72 7.54 13.94
N LYS A 1162 33.13 8.49 14.69
CA LYS A 1162 33.71 9.83 14.88
C LYS A 1162 35.11 9.76 15.50
N LEU A 1163 35.29 8.90 16.50
CA LEU A 1163 36.60 8.70 17.13
C LEU A 1163 37.61 8.13 16.13
N GLU A 1164 37.22 7.10 15.36
CA GLU A 1164 38.11 6.44 14.38
C GLU A 1164 38.50 7.37 13.22
N ILE A 1165 37.55 8.16 12.70
CA ILE A 1165 37.83 9.16 11.66
C ILE A 1165 38.76 10.25 12.20
N SER A 1166 38.55 10.70 13.45
CA SER A 1166 39.41 11.68 14.12
C SER A 1166 40.85 11.16 14.29
N VAL A 1167 41.02 9.91 14.69
CA VAL A 1167 42.35 9.27 14.77
C VAL A 1167 43.00 9.15 13.40
N ARG A 1168 42.25 8.73 12.37
CA ARG A 1168 42.76 8.63 10.99
C ARG A 1168 43.12 9.97 10.37
N SER A 1169 42.45 11.06 10.75
CA SER A 1169 42.79 12.42 10.26
C SER A 1169 44.02 13.03 10.94
N ARG A 1170 44.49 12.45 12.05
CA ARG A 1170 45.68 12.88 12.80
C ARG A 1170 46.93 12.08 12.43
N ILE A 1171 46.76 10.98 11.69
CA ILE A 1171 47.80 10.18 11.04
C ILE A 1171 47.91 10.70 9.61
#